data_AF-A0A136MSM5-F1
#
_entry.id   AF-A0A136MSM5-F1
#
_cell.length_a   1.000
_cell.length_b   1.000
_cell.length_c   1.000
_cell.angle_alpha   90.00
_cell.angle_beta   90.00
_cell.angle_gamma   90.00
#
_symmetry.space_group_name_H-M   'P 1'
#
loop_
_entity.id
_entity.type
_entity.pdbx_description
1 polymer ?
#
loop_
_entity_poly.entity_id
_entity_poly.type
_entity_poly.pdbx_seq_one_letter_code
_entity_poly.pdbx_strand_id
1 'polypeptide(L)'
;MMARKSSWYVSSVRLIGMAMGVAAFFCLLPASSWSDVSADIDNSGYVDSKDLLLLHEQWHQAVPPYIDPSEQAVAAIQSVSVPVDKKPEVTFSLVDGKGKPVDLSKVTTIRFTIARIIEIDVAKNRTRYQNYILNSAGQPTYDSGGKGNLTALGNGAYKFKFNSAINITQPNLTHTIGAQIQYNLDGDGSFAVANPLFNFRPDGGTVTNVRELSTTDACNACHNPLALHGGGRRDYGLCTLCHHPDVVDPDTGASVDMAHMIHQIHISHMFQKENNAGQVNNGINSVSPYVVIGYQNSVHDYSEVTYPQDVRNCDKCHTGSAAHPEQASWNFKAPSRLACSGCHDKVNFANGQGHGGGIIQADDNLCTFCHSEAALRDSHLVPRNSPQLPALIAEILDVTATAGSPAEIQFRLAQAVNNVTSTVAPSGLNRVAVTMAGPTTDYTFDLTETITDGNSTGNPDGSRNYTFNSPIDASATGTFAFALEARSAPQTIKGESVRSSAPNPVVYVPITGQVEPRREVVDWNKCLNCHDVLSLHGDNRNAYGLCIMCHRPGGDDEFRRNAGDMPPESIDMKYMIHKIHSGRELDGEYTVYGYRVGSATNPVDFKEVTYPGDRRDCEQCHLPGTYGMPAPAGALDTVVTQELGGVGEVWRLKPTSAACLTCHDNNEARQHAQTYPAISGGAEKCIDCHGDGKEWSTRKVHYRGL
;
A
#
# COMPACT_ATOMS: atom_id res chain seq x y z
N MET A 1 -19.79 -60.43 6.02
CA MET A 1 -21.26 -60.34 6.04
C MET A 1 -21.64 -59.43 7.21
N MET A 2 -22.25 -58.27 6.91
CA MET A 2 -23.05 -57.35 7.75
C MET A 2 -22.75 -57.34 9.29
N ALA A 3 -22.11 -56.32 9.85
CA ALA A 3 -22.57 -54.93 10.13
C ALA A 3 -23.43 -54.78 11.43
N ARG A 4 -22.91 -53.98 12.39
CA ARG A 4 -23.52 -52.78 13.04
C ARG A 4 -23.32 -52.64 14.57
N LYS A 5 -22.74 -51.47 14.91
CA LYS A 5 -23.14 -50.42 15.89
C LYS A 5 -23.14 -50.66 17.42
N SER A 6 -22.71 -49.56 18.08
CA SER A 6 -23.05 -48.96 19.40
C SER A 6 -21.87 -48.96 20.39
N SER A 7 -21.21 -47.83 20.73
CA SER A 7 -21.54 -46.60 21.49
C SER A 7 -21.60 -46.76 23.02
N TRP A 8 -20.99 -45.78 23.73
CA TRP A 8 -21.21 -45.27 25.11
C TRP A 8 -20.13 -45.52 26.21
N TYR A 9 -19.68 -44.37 26.79
CA TYR A 9 -19.50 -44.06 28.23
C TYR A 9 -18.26 -44.56 28.99
N VAL A 10 -17.69 -43.92 30.03
CA VAL A 10 -17.70 -42.59 30.71
C VAL A 10 -16.72 -42.75 31.90
N SER A 11 -16.29 -41.62 32.50
CA SER A 11 -15.78 -41.47 33.89
C SER A 11 -14.31 -41.78 34.11
N SER A 12 -13.45 -40.87 34.59
CA SER A 12 -13.44 -39.86 35.68
C SER A 12 -12.44 -40.29 36.76
N VAL A 13 -11.64 -39.33 37.25
CA VAL A 13 -11.25 -39.08 38.65
C VAL A 13 -10.00 -38.18 38.70
N ARG A 14 -10.04 -37.27 39.67
CA ARG A 14 -9.24 -36.07 39.90
C ARG A 14 -8.09 -36.29 40.91
N LEU A 15 -7.06 -35.44 40.76
CA LEU A 15 -6.35 -34.62 41.77
C LEU A 15 -5.15 -35.14 42.61
N ILE A 16 -4.28 -34.13 42.91
CA ILE A 16 -3.17 -33.99 43.89
C ILE A 16 -1.77 -34.28 43.29
N GLY A 17 -0.71 -33.47 43.37
CA GLY A 17 -0.37 -32.18 44.01
C GLY A 17 1.16 -32.06 44.24
N MET A 18 1.72 -30.83 44.12
CA MET A 18 2.95 -30.26 44.74
C MET A 18 4.42 -30.71 44.37
N ALA A 19 5.14 -29.77 43.74
CA ALA A 19 6.37 -29.03 44.15
C ALA A 19 7.75 -29.68 44.50
N MET A 20 8.83 -28.94 44.09
CA MET A 20 10.29 -28.97 44.46
C MET A 20 11.17 -30.03 43.74
N GLY A 21 12.43 -29.85 43.29
CA GLY A 21 13.41 -28.75 43.27
C GLY A 21 14.83 -29.29 42.89
N VAL A 22 15.59 -28.54 42.08
CA VAL A 22 17.07 -28.28 42.05
C VAL A 22 18.14 -29.42 41.98
N ALA A 23 18.88 -29.43 40.85
CA ALA A 23 20.33 -29.65 40.58
C ALA A 23 21.12 -30.94 40.94
N ALA A 24 21.78 -31.50 39.91
CA ALA A 24 23.25 -31.69 39.74
C ALA A 24 23.65 -33.05 39.11
N PHE A 25 24.35 -33.04 37.97
CA PHE A 25 25.59 -33.81 37.69
C PHE A 25 26.11 -33.52 36.26
N PHE A 26 27.30 -32.91 36.15
CA PHE A 26 28.09 -32.79 34.92
C PHE A 26 28.98 -34.03 34.76
N CYS A 27 29.07 -34.63 33.55
CA CYS A 27 30.33 -34.91 32.81
C CYS A 27 30.19 -35.90 31.62
N LEU A 28 30.82 -35.51 30.49
CA LEU A 28 31.48 -36.31 29.41
C LEU A 28 30.75 -36.62 28.06
N LEU A 29 30.95 -35.70 27.07
CA LEU A 29 31.08 -35.81 25.58
C LEU A 29 29.95 -36.48 24.72
N PRO A 30 29.77 -36.17 23.40
CA PRO A 30 30.21 -35.07 22.52
C PRO A 30 29.05 -34.31 21.80
N ALA A 31 29.38 -33.30 20.99
CA ALA A 31 28.45 -32.49 20.20
C ALA A 31 27.65 -33.30 19.16
N SER A 32 26.35 -33.50 19.40
CA SER A 32 25.34 -33.76 18.36
C SER A 32 23.92 -33.77 18.94
N SER A 33 23.24 -32.62 18.95
CA SER A 33 21.77 -32.53 18.84
C SER A 33 21.33 -31.08 18.92
N TRP A 34 20.72 -30.60 17.84
CA TRP A 34 19.80 -29.47 17.86
C TRP A 34 18.55 -29.88 18.64
N SER A 35 18.30 -29.22 19.79
CA SER A 35 17.05 -29.16 20.57
C SER A 35 17.47 -28.58 21.93
N ASP A 36 17.10 -27.38 22.36
CA ASP A 36 15.73 -26.88 22.48
C ASP A 36 15.69 -25.37 22.22
N VAL A 37 15.08 -24.97 21.10
CA VAL A 37 14.38 -23.69 21.03
C VAL A 37 12.99 -24.01 21.54
N SER A 38 12.55 -23.35 22.62
CA SER A 38 11.16 -23.48 23.09
C SER A 38 10.23 -23.16 21.91
N ALA A 39 9.33 -24.08 21.58
CA ALA A 39 8.28 -23.85 20.58
C ALA A 39 7.18 -22.90 21.09
N ASP A 40 7.21 -22.60 22.38
CA ASP A 40 6.43 -21.58 23.06
C ASP A 40 7.31 -20.32 23.15
N ILE A 41 7.12 -19.43 22.19
CA ILE A 41 7.94 -18.23 21.93
C ILE A 41 7.50 -17.09 22.82
N ASP A 42 6.20 -16.99 23.14
CA ASP A 42 5.67 -15.99 24.08
C ASP A 42 5.73 -16.41 25.55
N ASN A 43 6.19 -17.64 25.81
CA ASN A 43 6.38 -18.21 27.13
C ASN A 43 5.05 -18.30 27.93
N SER A 44 3.93 -18.44 27.21
CA SER A 44 2.58 -18.57 27.75
C SER A 44 2.30 -19.94 28.37
N GLY A 45 3.20 -20.90 28.17
CA GLY A 45 3.07 -22.29 28.56
C GLY A 45 2.38 -23.17 27.51
N TYR A 46 2.07 -22.61 26.33
CA TYR A 46 1.39 -23.30 25.23
C TYR A 46 2.12 -23.05 23.91
N VAL A 47 1.99 -23.98 22.97
CA VAL A 47 2.42 -23.77 21.58
C VAL A 47 1.16 -23.57 20.76
N ASP A 48 0.85 -22.33 20.40
CA ASP A 48 -0.38 -21.97 19.71
C ASP A 48 -0.17 -21.09 18.47
N SER A 49 -1.27 -20.61 17.87
CA SER A 49 -1.23 -19.80 16.66
C SER A 49 -0.45 -18.49 16.82
N LYS A 50 -0.30 -17.98 18.04
CA LYS A 50 0.53 -16.80 18.33
C LYS A 50 2.01 -17.13 18.33
N ASP A 51 2.43 -18.31 18.79
CA ASP A 51 3.82 -18.74 18.62
C ASP A 51 4.15 -18.96 17.16
N LEU A 52 3.20 -19.49 16.40
CA LEU A 52 3.31 -19.59 14.94
C LEU A 52 3.32 -18.22 14.27
N LEU A 53 2.58 -17.24 14.78
CA LEU A 53 2.60 -15.85 14.30
C LEU A 53 3.90 -15.13 14.69
N LEU A 54 4.45 -15.37 15.87
CA LEU A 54 5.72 -14.81 16.35
C LEU A 54 6.91 -15.47 15.64
N LEU A 55 6.80 -16.77 15.33
CA LEU A 55 7.72 -17.46 14.43
C LEU A 55 7.55 -16.95 12.99
N HIS A 56 6.34 -16.60 12.55
CA HIS A 56 6.12 -15.94 11.25
C HIS A 56 6.69 -14.51 11.27
N GLU A 57 6.49 -13.75 12.33
CA GLU A 57 7.01 -12.40 12.52
C GLU A 57 8.52 -12.43 12.60
N GLN A 58 9.18 -13.37 13.27
CA GLN A 58 10.64 -13.51 13.22
C GLN A 58 11.19 -13.75 11.80
N TRP A 59 10.35 -14.17 10.85
CA TRP A 59 10.74 -14.44 9.45
C TRP A 59 10.15 -13.45 8.43
N HIS A 60 9.14 -12.66 8.81
CA HIS A 60 8.66 -11.45 8.12
C HIS A 60 9.26 -10.16 8.70
N GLN A 61 10.01 -10.26 9.80
CA GLN A 61 10.82 -9.19 10.38
C GLN A 61 12.12 -9.05 9.62
N ALA A 62 12.04 -8.31 8.53
CA ALA A 62 12.74 -7.04 8.47
C ALA A 62 12.22 -6.32 7.24
N VAL A 63 11.19 -5.50 7.43
CA VAL A 63 11.15 -4.29 6.62
C VAL A 63 12.53 -3.63 6.80
N PRO A 64 13.31 -3.45 5.73
CA PRO A 64 14.73 -3.16 5.85
C PRO A 64 14.95 -1.92 6.72
N PRO A 65 15.86 -1.94 7.72
CA PRO A 65 16.26 -0.74 8.44
C PRO A 65 16.63 0.39 7.48
N TYR A 66 16.49 1.64 7.95
CA TYR A 66 16.94 2.82 7.20
C TYR A 66 18.36 2.61 6.72
N ILE A 67 18.59 2.97 5.48
CA ILE A 67 19.93 3.06 4.94
C ILE A 67 20.10 4.50 4.55
N ASP A 68 21.03 5.21 5.21
CA ASP A 68 21.43 6.53 4.75
C ASP A 68 21.72 6.42 3.24
N PRO A 69 21.14 7.27 2.38
CA PRO A 69 21.34 7.19 0.93
C PRO A 69 22.83 7.19 0.56
N SER A 70 23.64 7.84 1.39
CA SER A 70 25.08 7.92 1.27
C SER A 70 25.80 6.60 1.61
N GLU A 71 25.12 5.66 2.26
CA GLU A 71 25.55 4.29 2.58
C GLU A 71 24.87 3.24 1.69
N GLN A 72 23.93 3.67 0.83
CA GLN A 72 23.21 2.80 -0.09
C GLN A 72 24.16 2.23 -1.16
N ALA A 73 23.89 1.00 -1.59
CA ALA A 73 24.72 0.31 -2.55
C ALA A 73 24.48 0.85 -3.96
N VAL A 74 25.52 1.35 -4.62
CA VAL A 74 25.46 1.76 -6.02
C VAL A 74 26.32 0.80 -6.83
N ALA A 75 25.67 0.02 -7.70
CA ALA A 75 26.35 -0.92 -8.58
C ALA A 75 25.93 -0.71 -10.03
N ALA A 76 26.87 -0.91 -10.95
CA ALA A 76 26.62 -0.86 -12.38
C ALA A 76 27.48 -1.89 -13.09
N ILE A 77 26.86 -2.71 -13.93
CA ILE A 77 27.57 -3.63 -14.80
C ILE A 77 28.08 -2.84 -16.02
N GLN A 78 29.37 -2.95 -16.30
CA GLN A 78 30.07 -2.16 -17.31
C GLN A 78 30.26 -2.94 -18.60
N SER A 79 30.57 -4.24 -18.50
CA SER A 79 30.79 -5.09 -19.65
C SER A 79 30.59 -6.57 -19.32
N VAL A 80 30.28 -7.34 -20.36
CA VAL A 80 30.15 -8.79 -20.30
C VAL A 80 30.90 -9.40 -21.46
N SER A 81 31.68 -10.44 -21.20
CA SER A 81 32.31 -11.26 -22.25
C SER A 81 31.99 -12.73 -22.02
N VAL A 82 31.85 -13.51 -23.09
CA VAL A 82 31.63 -14.95 -23.01
C VAL A 82 32.85 -15.65 -23.63
N PRO A 83 33.81 -16.12 -22.82
CA PRO A 83 35.04 -16.73 -23.31
C PRO A 83 34.81 -18.12 -23.92
N VAL A 84 35.88 -18.73 -24.45
CA VAL A 84 35.84 -20.05 -25.09
C VAL A 84 35.38 -21.19 -24.17
N ASP A 85 35.59 -21.05 -22.87
CA ASP A 85 35.10 -21.99 -21.84
C ASP A 85 33.60 -21.85 -21.57
N LYS A 86 32.94 -20.91 -22.26
CA LYS A 86 31.52 -20.58 -22.18
C LYS A 86 31.08 -20.08 -20.81
N LYS A 87 32.00 -19.66 -19.94
CA LYS A 87 31.68 -19.13 -18.62
C LYS A 87 31.70 -17.60 -18.64
N PRO A 88 30.54 -16.90 -18.66
CA PRO A 88 30.52 -15.45 -18.76
C PRO A 88 31.40 -14.76 -17.71
N GLU A 89 32.04 -13.68 -18.12
CA GLU A 89 32.81 -12.79 -17.27
C GLU A 89 32.16 -11.41 -17.27
N VAL A 90 31.82 -10.92 -16.08
CA VAL A 90 31.09 -9.66 -15.87
C VAL A 90 32.03 -8.68 -15.18
N THR A 91 32.21 -7.50 -15.77
CA THR A 91 32.91 -6.39 -15.12
C THR A 91 31.87 -5.41 -14.59
N PHE A 92 31.98 -5.01 -13.33
CA PHE A 92 31.02 -4.12 -12.68
C PHE A 92 31.70 -3.21 -11.66
N SER A 93 31.10 -2.06 -11.38
CA SER A 93 31.46 -1.21 -10.25
C SER A 93 30.53 -1.46 -9.07
N LEU A 94 31.07 -1.36 -7.85
CA LEU A 94 30.32 -1.39 -6.59
C LEU A 94 30.92 -0.35 -5.63
N VAL A 95 30.13 0.70 -5.36
CA VAL A 95 30.46 1.81 -4.48
C VAL A 95 29.29 2.10 -3.53
N ASP A 96 29.53 2.82 -2.44
CA ASP A 96 28.47 3.38 -1.61
C ASP A 96 27.88 4.65 -2.25
N GLY A 97 26.84 5.23 -1.64
CA GLY A 97 26.20 6.46 -2.13
C GLY A 97 27.10 7.70 -2.14
N LYS A 98 28.26 7.66 -1.48
CA LYS A 98 29.31 8.71 -1.56
C LYS A 98 30.32 8.43 -2.69
N GLY A 99 30.16 7.34 -3.43
CA GLY A 99 31.07 6.91 -4.49
C GLY A 99 32.35 6.24 -3.97
N LYS A 100 32.43 5.87 -2.69
CA LYS A 100 33.57 5.16 -2.13
C LYS A 100 33.44 3.66 -2.44
N PRO A 101 34.52 2.96 -2.82
CA PRO A 101 34.49 1.51 -3.00
C PRO A 101 33.95 0.79 -1.77
N VAL A 102 32.98 -0.10 -1.97
CA VAL A 102 32.46 -0.96 -0.88
C VAL A 102 33.54 -1.94 -0.47
N ASP A 103 33.72 -2.11 0.84
CA ASP A 103 34.59 -3.15 1.39
C ASP A 103 33.98 -4.53 1.15
N LEU A 104 34.66 -5.34 0.34
CA LEU A 104 34.25 -6.71 0.07
C LEU A 104 34.08 -7.55 1.33
N SER A 105 34.77 -7.26 2.44
CA SER A 105 34.58 -7.99 3.71
C SER A 105 33.14 -7.94 4.19
N LYS A 106 32.43 -6.83 3.94
CA LYS A 106 31.05 -6.57 4.33
C LYS A 106 30.02 -7.16 3.36
N VAL A 107 30.43 -7.53 2.15
CA VAL A 107 29.54 -8.15 1.15
C VAL A 107 29.16 -9.55 1.60
N THR A 108 27.88 -9.74 1.90
CA THR A 108 27.27 -11.00 2.34
C THR A 108 26.71 -11.79 1.17
N THR A 109 26.14 -11.10 0.18
CA THR A 109 25.60 -11.73 -1.03
C THR A 109 26.11 -11.03 -2.27
N ILE A 110 26.64 -11.81 -3.20
CA ILE A 110 26.90 -11.37 -4.58
C ILE A 110 26.66 -12.54 -5.51
N ARG A 111 25.65 -12.40 -6.37
CA ARG A 111 25.17 -13.47 -7.24
C ARG A 111 24.73 -12.86 -8.56
N PHE A 112 24.99 -13.57 -9.65
CA PHE A 112 24.62 -13.15 -11.00
C PHE A 112 23.72 -14.21 -11.65
N THR A 113 22.80 -13.77 -12.48
CA THR A 113 21.98 -14.61 -13.36
C THR A 113 22.02 -14.04 -14.77
N ILE A 114 21.59 -14.84 -15.75
CA ILE A 114 21.59 -14.44 -17.15
C ILE A 114 20.40 -15.05 -17.88
N ALA A 115 19.71 -14.21 -18.63
CA ALA A 115 18.60 -14.61 -19.48
C ALA A 115 18.78 -14.03 -20.89
N ARG A 116 18.11 -14.63 -21.86
CA ARG A 116 17.92 -14.02 -23.20
C ARG A 116 16.48 -13.59 -23.38
N ILE A 117 16.27 -12.56 -24.19
CA ILE A 117 14.95 -12.18 -24.66
C ILE A 117 14.66 -12.99 -25.92
N ILE A 118 13.57 -13.74 -25.89
CA ILE A 118 13.04 -14.46 -27.06
C ILE A 118 11.76 -13.79 -27.53
N GLU A 119 11.61 -13.65 -28.84
CA GLU A 119 10.39 -13.21 -29.49
C GLU A 119 9.45 -14.41 -29.64
N ILE A 120 8.26 -14.29 -29.07
CA ILE A 120 7.18 -15.28 -29.19
C ILE A 120 6.34 -14.94 -30.44
N ASP A 121 6.10 -13.64 -30.67
CA ASP A 121 5.39 -13.13 -31.84
C ASP A 121 5.93 -11.74 -32.21
N VAL A 122 6.65 -11.69 -33.32
CA VAL A 122 7.29 -10.46 -33.84
C VAL A 122 6.25 -9.41 -34.24
N ALA A 123 5.12 -9.84 -34.81
CA ALA A 123 4.08 -8.93 -35.29
C ALA A 123 3.33 -8.24 -34.14
N LYS A 124 3.40 -8.81 -32.93
CA LYS A 124 2.68 -8.33 -31.74
C LYS A 124 3.62 -7.83 -30.63
N ASN A 125 4.92 -7.67 -30.93
CA ASN A 125 5.95 -7.29 -29.95
C ASN A 125 5.93 -8.18 -28.70
N ARG A 126 5.61 -9.47 -28.85
CA ARG A 126 5.53 -10.39 -27.72
C ARG A 126 6.89 -10.98 -27.45
N THR A 127 7.46 -10.62 -26.31
CA THR A 127 8.75 -11.13 -25.85
C THR A 127 8.61 -11.79 -24.48
N ARG A 128 9.55 -12.68 -24.15
CA ARG A 128 9.77 -13.14 -22.76
C ARG A 128 11.24 -13.38 -22.48
N TYR A 129 11.60 -13.38 -21.21
CA TYR A 129 12.91 -13.87 -20.79
C TYR A 129 12.92 -15.40 -20.76
N GLN A 130 14.04 -15.97 -21.18
CA GLN A 130 14.38 -17.36 -20.98
C GLN A 130 15.74 -17.42 -20.26
N ASN A 131 15.74 -17.89 -19.02
CA ASN A 131 16.94 -17.96 -18.20
C ASN A 131 17.82 -19.16 -18.62
N TYR A 132 19.15 -18.98 -18.54
CA TYR A 132 20.11 -20.04 -18.82
C TYR A 132 20.44 -20.92 -17.61
N ILE A 133 20.24 -20.39 -16.41
CA ILE A 133 20.62 -21.01 -15.15
C ILE A 133 19.36 -21.45 -14.43
N LEU A 134 19.14 -22.75 -14.37
CA LEU A 134 17.98 -23.37 -13.75
C LEU A 134 18.42 -24.25 -12.57
N ASN A 135 17.58 -24.35 -11.54
CA ASN A 135 17.74 -25.31 -10.46
C ASN A 135 17.32 -26.73 -10.92
N SER A 136 17.41 -27.72 -10.02
CA SER A 136 17.01 -29.10 -10.33
C SER A 136 15.53 -29.28 -10.65
N ALA A 137 14.68 -28.35 -10.25
CA ALA A 137 13.26 -28.31 -10.57
C ALA A 137 12.96 -27.55 -11.88
N GLY A 138 14.00 -27.09 -12.60
CA GLY A 138 13.85 -26.33 -13.85
C GLY A 138 13.46 -24.86 -13.66
N GLN A 139 13.46 -24.35 -12.43
CA GLN A 139 13.13 -22.95 -12.14
C GLN A 139 14.40 -22.08 -12.24
N PRO A 140 14.34 -20.85 -12.77
CA PRO A 140 15.49 -19.97 -12.82
C PRO A 140 16.14 -19.70 -11.48
N THR A 141 17.46 -19.57 -11.49
CA THR A 141 18.25 -19.29 -10.30
C THR A 141 19.53 -18.50 -10.64
N TYR A 142 20.37 -18.29 -9.64
CA TYR A 142 21.66 -17.63 -9.77
C TYR A 142 22.78 -18.64 -10.06
N ASP A 143 23.86 -18.14 -10.67
CA ASP A 143 25.11 -18.88 -10.80
C ASP A 143 25.69 -19.28 -9.43
N SER A 144 26.40 -20.42 -9.41
CA SER A 144 27.00 -21.00 -8.20
C SER A 144 28.37 -20.45 -7.83
N GLY A 145 28.97 -19.54 -8.62
CA GLY A 145 30.31 -19.02 -8.39
C GLY A 145 30.49 -18.22 -7.10
N GLY A 146 29.45 -17.46 -6.70
CA GLY A 146 29.46 -16.67 -5.47
C GLY A 146 30.67 -15.73 -5.30
N LYS A 147 30.92 -15.29 -4.07
CA LYS A 147 32.00 -14.32 -3.76
C LYS A 147 33.40 -14.81 -4.14
N GLY A 148 33.64 -16.13 -4.14
CA GLY A 148 34.93 -16.73 -4.46
C GLY A 148 35.39 -16.52 -5.91
N ASN A 149 34.46 -16.18 -6.82
CA ASN A 149 34.76 -15.93 -8.23
C ASN A 149 34.96 -14.45 -8.57
N LEU A 150 35.11 -13.59 -7.56
CA LEU A 150 35.42 -12.18 -7.74
C LEU A 150 36.92 -11.93 -7.82
N THR A 151 37.31 -11.05 -8.75
CA THR A 151 38.65 -10.47 -8.83
C THR A 151 38.52 -8.96 -8.71
N ALA A 152 39.19 -8.36 -7.73
CA ALA A 152 39.25 -6.91 -7.60
C ALA A 152 40.13 -6.30 -8.70
N LEU A 153 39.63 -5.27 -9.37
CA LEU A 153 40.37 -4.50 -10.39
C LEU A 153 40.89 -3.16 -9.85
N GLY A 154 40.51 -2.81 -8.62
CA GLY A 154 40.84 -1.53 -7.97
C GLY A 154 39.74 -0.49 -8.12
N ASN A 155 39.75 0.53 -7.24
CA ASN A 155 38.82 1.67 -7.27
C ASN A 155 37.32 1.29 -7.37
N GLY A 156 36.90 0.23 -6.67
CA GLY A 156 35.51 -0.22 -6.67
C GLY A 156 35.07 -0.97 -7.92
N ALA A 157 35.98 -1.27 -8.85
CA ALA A 157 35.73 -2.14 -9.99
C ALA A 157 36.10 -3.59 -9.67
N TYR A 158 35.25 -4.51 -10.14
CA TYR A 158 35.35 -5.94 -9.90
C TYR A 158 35.04 -6.71 -11.18
N LYS A 159 35.66 -7.89 -11.30
CA LYS A 159 35.33 -8.89 -12.31
C LYS A 159 34.77 -10.12 -11.64
N PHE A 160 33.62 -10.60 -12.10
CA PHE A 160 33.01 -11.86 -11.67
C PHE A 160 33.08 -12.87 -12.82
N LYS A 161 33.53 -14.09 -12.54
CA LYS A 161 33.49 -15.20 -13.50
C LYS A 161 32.41 -16.21 -13.12
N PHE A 162 31.50 -16.52 -14.03
CA PHE A 162 30.48 -17.53 -13.80
C PHE A 162 31.13 -18.91 -13.57
N ASN A 163 30.55 -19.71 -12.69
CA ASN A 163 30.92 -21.11 -12.57
C ASN A 163 30.24 -21.95 -13.67
N SER A 164 29.01 -21.60 -14.02
CA SER A 164 28.18 -22.26 -15.02
C SER A 164 28.65 -21.92 -16.44
N ALA A 165 28.83 -22.95 -17.27
CA ALA A 165 29.07 -22.78 -18.69
C ALA A 165 27.72 -22.64 -19.43
N ILE A 166 27.61 -21.65 -20.31
CA ILE A 166 26.36 -21.27 -20.96
C ILE A 166 26.49 -21.40 -22.47
N ASN A 167 25.61 -22.20 -23.06
CA ASN A 167 25.61 -22.42 -24.50
C ASN A 167 24.76 -21.37 -25.22
N ILE A 168 25.39 -20.29 -25.67
CA ILE A 168 24.72 -19.25 -26.46
C ILE A 168 24.63 -19.70 -27.92
N THR A 169 23.46 -20.17 -28.33
CA THR A 169 23.18 -20.60 -29.71
C THR A 169 22.59 -19.49 -30.59
N GLN A 170 22.12 -18.39 -29.98
CA GLN A 170 21.47 -17.27 -30.66
C GLN A 170 22.14 -15.94 -30.25
N PRO A 171 23.39 -15.70 -30.67
CA PRO A 171 24.19 -14.56 -30.21
C PRO A 171 23.67 -13.19 -30.71
N ASN A 172 22.74 -13.20 -31.65
CA ASN A 172 22.09 -12.00 -32.20
C ASN A 172 20.90 -11.50 -31.37
N LEU A 173 20.43 -12.28 -30.38
CA LEU A 173 19.38 -11.85 -29.47
C LEU A 173 19.96 -11.04 -28.31
N THR A 174 19.14 -10.15 -27.75
CA THR A 174 19.50 -9.46 -26.50
C THR A 174 19.57 -10.46 -25.35
N HIS A 175 20.66 -10.38 -24.60
CA HIS A 175 20.89 -11.08 -23.34
C HIS A 175 20.96 -10.05 -22.22
N THR A 176 20.54 -10.45 -21.03
CA THR A 176 20.51 -9.60 -19.86
C THR A 176 21.23 -10.31 -18.73
N ILE A 177 22.29 -9.68 -18.20
CA ILE A 177 22.85 -10.04 -16.89
C ILE A 177 22.06 -9.27 -15.84
N GLY A 178 21.64 -9.96 -14.77
CA GLY A 178 21.19 -9.33 -13.55
C GLY A 178 22.01 -9.79 -12.35
N ALA A 179 22.19 -8.91 -11.38
CA ALA A 179 22.89 -9.24 -10.14
C ALA A 179 22.01 -8.99 -8.91
N GLN A 180 22.24 -9.78 -7.86
CA GLN A 180 21.80 -9.49 -6.50
C GLN A 180 23.05 -9.24 -5.66
N ILE A 181 23.19 -8.02 -5.17
CA ILE A 181 24.30 -7.60 -4.31
C ILE A 181 23.73 -7.12 -2.99
N GLN A 182 24.26 -7.66 -1.89
CA GLN A 182 23.95 -7.22 -0.53
C GLN A 182 25.25 -7.08 0.28
N TYR A 183 25.35 -6.03 1.08
CA TYR A 183 26.43 -5.89 2.05
C TYR A 183 25.94 -5.28 3.36
N ASN A 184 26.53 -5.71 4.46
CA ASN A 184 26.17 -5.23 5.79
C ASN A 184 26.69 -3.81 6.00
N LEU A 185 25.84 -2.98 6.59
CA LEU A 185 26.23 -1.67 7.10
C LEU A 185 26.80 -1.82 8.51
N ASP A 186 27.54 -0.82 8.97
CA ASP A 186 28.05 -0.81 10.34
C ASP A 186 26.90 -0.48 11.30
N GLY A 187 26.66 -1.33 12.31
CA GLY A 187 25.65 -1.07 13.34
C GLY A 187 24.64 -2.20 13.53
N ASP A 188 23.35 -1.86 13.40
CA ASP A 188 22.15 -2.60 13.84
C ASP A 188 21.81 -3.87 13.02
N GLY A 189 22.73 -4.37 12.20
CA GLY A 189 22.49 -5.53 11.32
C GLY A 189 21.79 -5.18 10.01
N SER A 190 21.66 -3.90 9.67
CA SER A 190 21.21 -3.40 8.38
C SER A 190 22.10 -3.81 7.20
N PHE A 191 21.52 -3.86 6.00
CA PHE A 191 22.25 -4.19 4.77
C PHE A 191 21.76 -3.37 3.57
N ALA A 192 22.71 -2.89 2.77
CA ALA A 192 22.42 -2.21 1.51
C ALA A 192 22.28 -3.20 0.35
N VAL A 193 21.46 -2.84 -0.63
CA VAL A 193 21.07 -3.70 -1.75
C VAL A 193 21.27 -2.97 -3.07
N ALA A 194 21.86 -3.64 -4.05
CA ALA A 194 21.90 -3.20 -5.44
C ALA A 194 21.51 -4.35 -6.38
N ASN A 195 20.70 -4.06 -7.39
CA ASN A 195 20.21 -5.07 -8.34
C ASN A 195 20.51 -4.68 -9.82
N PRO A 196 21.78 -4.43 -10.19
CA PRO A 196 22.11 -3.91 -11.51
C PRO A 196 21.74 -4.89 -12.64
N LEU A 197 21.30 -4.33 -13.76
CA LEU A 197 20.96 -5.02 -14.99
C LEU A 197 21.86 -4.53 -16.13
N PHE A 198 22.16 -5.41 -17.09
CA PHE A 198 22.90 -5.05 -18.29
C PHE A 198 22.44 -5.85 -19.49
N ASN A 199 21.92 -5.14 -20.49
CA ASN A 199 21.51 -5.69 -21.76
C ASN A 199 22.68 -5.65 -22.76
N PHE A 200 22.94 -6.77 -23.44
CA PHE A 200 24.01 -6.88 -24.42
C PHE A 200 23.67 -7.90 -25.51
N ARG A 201 24.38 -7.83 -26.64
CA ARG A 201 24.38 -8.89 -27.65
C ARG A 201 25.73 -9.59 -27.68
N PRO A 202 25.79 -10.92 -27.54
CA PRO A 202 27.02 -11.66 -27.66
C PRO A 202 27.76 -11.49 -29.00
N ASP A 203 27.05 -11.18 -30.09
CA ASP A 203 27.66 -10.90 -31.40
C ASP A 203 28.22 -9.47 -31.56
N GLY A 204 28.13 -8.63 -30.52
CA GLY A 204 28.61 -7.25 -30.54
C GLY A 204 27.70 -6.27 -31.29
N GLY A 205 26.54 -6.71 -31.78
CA GLY A 205 25.55 -5.82 -32.40
C GLY A 205 24.88 -4.88 -31.40
N THR A 206 24.23 -3.84 -31.92
CA THR A 206 23.42 -2.91 -31.09
C THR A 206 22.24 -3.66 -30.48
N VAL A 207 22.00 -3.42 -29.18
CA VAL A 207 20.80 -3.88 -28.48
C VAL A 207 19.60 -3.09 -28.99
N THR A 208 18.65 -3.76 -29.61
CA THR A 208 17.42 -3.15 -30.14
C THR A 208 16.17 -3.62 -29.39
N ASN A 209 16.23 -4.81 -28.79
CA ASN A 209 15.10 -5.42 -28.08
C ASN A 209 15.40 -5.41 -26.58
N VAL A 210 14.53 -4.80 -25.80
CA VAL A 210 14.52 -4.91 -24.33
C VAL A 210 13.10 -5.27 -23.85
N ARG A 211 12.94 -5.54 -22.55
CA ARG A 211 11.65 -5.88 -21.95
C ARG A 211 11.48 -5.15 -20.61
N GLU A 212 10.82 -4.01 -20.68
CA GLU A 212 10.56 -3.06 -19.58
C GLU A 212 9.07 -2.71 -19.55
N LEU A 213 8.23 -3.65 -19.08
CA LEU A 213 6.78 -3.46 -19.03
C LEU A 213 6.30 -2.59 -17.86
N SER A 214 7.20 -2.31 -16.91
CA SER A 214 7.00 -1.51 -15.71
C SER A 214 8.37 -1.03 -15.20
N THR A 215 8.38 -0.20 -14.16
CA THR A 215 9.57 0.31 -13.49
C THR A 215 9.51 0.01 -11.99
N THR A 216 10.66 -0.04 -11.32
CA THR A 216 10.70 -0.17 -9.85
C THR A 216 9.99 1.00 -9.16
N ASP A 217 10.11 2.21 -9.72
CA ASP A 217 9.44 3.41 -9.20
C ASP A 217 7.91 3.30 -9.26
N ALA A 218 7.36 2.64 -10.29
CA ALA A 218 5.92 2.36 -10.36
C ALA A 218 5.45 1.52 -9.16
N CYS A 219 6.23 0.50 -8.79
CA CYS A 219 5.96 -0.34 -7.63
C CYS A 219 6.13 0.47 -6.34
N ASN A 220 7.22 1.25 -6.25
CA ASN A 220 7.55 2.04 -5.07
C ASN A 220 6.69 3.32 -4.91
N ALA A 221 5.78 3.57 -5.83
CA ALA A 221 4.74 4.58 -5.64
C ALA A 221 3.68 4.16 -4.60
N CYS A 222 3.66 2.88 -4.19
CA CYS A 222 2.90 2.35 -3.05
C CYS A 222 3.80 1.57 -2.07
N HIS A 223 4.76 0.81 -2.57
CA HIS A 223 5.76 0.13 -1.74
C HIS A 223 6.90 1.08 -1.36
N ASN A 224 7.62 0.82 -0.27
CA ASN A 224 8.75 1.68 0.08
C ASN A 224 9.77 0.99 1.01
N PRO A 225 10.85 0.41 0.47
CA PRO A 225 10.97 -0.10 -0.90
C PRO A 225 10.27 -1.46 -1.03
N LEU A 226 9.90 -1.85 -2.24
CA LEU A 226 9.58 -3.25 -2.53
C LEU A 226 10.79 -4.13 -2.23
N ALA A 227 10.64 -5.17 -1.41
CA ALA A 227 11.75 -6.00 -0.97
C ALA A 227 11.32 -7.46 -0.74
N LEU A 228 11.73 -8.36 -1.63
CA LEU A 228 11.38 -9.80 -1.58
C LEU A 228 12.60 -10.70 -1.43
N HIS A 229 12.35 -11.95 -1.05
CA HIS A 229 13.35 -13.01 -0.88
C HIS A 229 14.48 -12.64 0.11
N GLY A 230 14.09 -12.29 1.34
CA GLY A 230 15.02 -11.81 2.37
C GLY A 230 15.48 -10.37 2.13
N GLY A 231 14.67 -9.57 1.40
CA GLY A 231 14.85 -8.13 1.20
C GLY A 231 15.90 -7.69 0.18
N GLY A 232 16.66 -8.64 -0.39
CA GLY A 232 17.74 -8.34 -1.33
C GLY A 232 17.35 -8.29 -2.81
N ARG A 233 16.07 -8.50 -3.14
CA ARG A 233 15.54 -8.37 -4.50
C ARG A 233 14.46 -7.31 -4.48
N ARG A 234 14.77 -6.17 -5.08
CA ARG A 234 13.98 -4.93 -5.03
C ARG A 234 13.61 -4.41 -6.42
N ASP A 235 14.46 -4.66 -7.42
CA ASP A 235 14.25 -4.10 -8.75
C ASP A 235 13.36 -4.98 -9.62
N TYR A 236 12.32 -4.38 -10.22
CA TYR A 236 11.36 -5.05 -11.10
C TYR A 236 12.06 -5.85 -12.21
N GLY A 237 13.05 -5.24 -12.86
CA GLY A 237 13.76 -5.88 -13.97
C GLY A 237 14.50 -7.15 -13.56
N LEU A 238 15.05 -7.22 -12.33
CA LEU A 238 15.69 -8.43 -11.81
C LEU A 238 14.69 -9.57 -11.64
N CYS A 239 13.51 -9.27 -11.09
CA CYS A 239 12.44 -10.26 -10.87
C CYS A 239 12.02 -10.93 -12.19
N THR A 240 11.94 -10.15 -13.28
CA THR A 240 11.53 -10.66 -14.60
C THR A 240 12.51 -11.66 -15.23
N LEU A 241 13.76 -11.72 -14.77
CA LEU A 241 14.73 -12.72 -15.23
C LEU A 241 14.45 -14.12 -14.67
N CYS A 242 13.65 -14.21 -13.60
CA CYS A 242 13.31 -15.47 -12.92
C CYS A 242 11.83 -15.83 -13.01
N HIS A 243 10.94 -14.85 -12.89
CA HIS A 243 9.49 -15.07 -12.90
C HIS A 243 8.94 -15.07 -14.35
N HIS A 244 9.11 -16.20 -15.05
CA HIS A 244 8.67 -16.35 -16.45
C HIS A 244 7.50 -17.35 -16.59
N PRO A 245 6.82 -17.41 -17.75
CA PRO A 245 5.59 -18.16 -17.97
C PRO A 245 5.60 -19.66 -17.65
N ASP A 246 6.78 -20.28 -17.67
CA ASP A 246 6.91 -21.73 -17.52
C ASP A 246 7.24 -22.12 -16.07
N VAL A 247 7.21 -21.16 -15.13
CA VAL A 247 7.51 -21.40 -13.71
C VAL A 247 6.23 -21.46 -12.90
N VAL A 248 6.10 -22.55 -12.16
CA VAL A 248 5.06 -22.77 -11.15
C VAL A 248 5.70 -23.04 -9.80
N ASP A 249 4.96 -22.75 -8.75
CA ASP A 249 5.20 -23.33 -7.44
C ASP A 249 4.90 -24.84 -7.51
N PRO A 250 5.87 -25.73 -7.25
CA PRO A 250 5.66 -27.17 -7.34
C PRO A 250 4.67 -27.70 -6.30
N ASP A 251 4.49 -27.01 -5.18
CA ASP A 251 3.65 -27.49 -4.07
C ASP A 251 2.17 -27.18 -4.30
N THR A 252 1.86 -26.02 -4.87
CA THR A 252 0.47 -25.57 -5.12
C THR A 252 0.05 -25.66 -6.59
N GLY A 253 1.01 -25.72 -7.51
CA GLY A 253 0.77 -25.58 -8.94
C GLY A 253 0.47 -24.14 -9.38
N ALA A 254 0.55 -23.16 -8.48
CA ALA A 254 0.31 -21.75 -8.79
C ALA A 254 1.38 -21.25 -9.77
N SER A 255 0.97 -20.51 -10.80
CA SER A 255 1.94 -19.85 -11.68
C SER A 255 2.62 -18.71 -10.91
N VAL A 256 3.95 -18.64 -11.01
CA VAL A 256 4.75 -17.53 -10.50
C VAL A 256 5.32 -16.70 -11.66
N ASP A 257 4.67 -16.76 -12.84
CA ASP A 257 4.93 -15.81 -13.92
C ASP A 257 4.72 -14.38 -13.43
N MET A 258 5.60 -13.46 -13.81
CA MET A 258 5.59 -12.10 -13.28
C MET A 258 4.24 -11.39 -13.48
N ALA A 259 3.61 -11.53 -14.65
CA ALA A 259 2.34 -10.87 -14.93
C ALA A 259 1.19 -11.54 -14.17
N HIS A 260 1.13 -12.88 -14.19
CA HIS A 260 0.09 -13.62 -13.48
C HIS A 260 0.14 -13.39 -11.97
N MET A 261 1.33 -13.57 -11.37
CA MET A 261 1.55 -13.45 -9.93
C MET A 261 1.19 -12.07 -9.40
N ILE A 262 1.70 -11.01 -10.04
CA ILE A 262 1.44 -9.63 -9.58
C ILE A 262 -0.05 -9.32 -9.68
N HIS A 263 -0.70 -9.66 -10.79
CA HIS A 263 -2.14 -9.44 -10.92
C HIS A 263 -2.93 -10.17 -9.84
N GLN A 264 -2.68 -11.47 -9.63
CA GLN A 264 -3.34 -12.28 -8.61
C GLN A 264 -3.16 -11.70 -7.21
N ILE A 265 -1.93 -11.33 -6.82
CA ILE A 265 -1.65 -10.75 -5.50
C ILE A 265 -2.52 -9.51 -5.25
N HIS A 266 -2.60 -8.59 -6.22
CA HIS A 266 -3.28 -7.30 -6.01
C HIS A 266 -4.81 -7.37 -6.15
N ILE A 267 -5.37 -8.48 -6.65
CA ILE A 267 -6.83 -8.67 -6.74
C ILE A 267 -7.36 -9.73 -5.74
N SER A 268 -6.47 -10.45 -5.05
CA SER A 268 -6.80 -11.63 -4.24
C SER A 268 -7.90 -11.37 -3.19
N HIS A 269 -7.80 -10.30 -2.42
CA HIS A 269 -8.82 -9.99 -1.39
C HIS A 269 -10.19 -9.63 -2.00
N MET A 270 -10.21 -9.03 -3.19
CA MET A 270 -11.47 -8.72 -3.88
C MET A 270 -12.25 -10.01 -4.17
N PHE A 271 -11.56 -11.08 -4.61
CA PHE A 271 -12.18 -12.38 -4.80
C PHE A 271 -12.67 -13.02 -3.51
N GLN A 272 -11.91 -12.90 -2.41
CA GLN A 272 -12.36 -13.42 -1.11
C GLN A 272 -13.65 -12.75 -0.64
N LYS A 273 -13.76 -11.42 -0.79
CA LYS A 273 -14.99 -10.70 -0.46
C LYS A 273 -16.18 -11.14 -1.31
N GLU A 274 -16.01 -11.32 -2.62
CA GLU A 274 -17.07 -11.84 -3.49
C GLU A 274 -17.56 -13.23 -3.07
N ASN A 275 -16.62 -14.12 -2.73
CA ASN A 275 -16.90 -15.48 -2.28
C ASN A 275 -17.68 -15.48 -0.96
N ASN A 276 -17.21 -14.69 0.02
CA ASN A 276 -17.82 -14.59 1.35
C ASN A 276 -19.19 -13.90 1.32
N ALA A 277 -19.41 -12.98 0.39
CA ALA A 277 -20.70 -12.31 0.18
C ALA A 277 -21.76 -13.19 -0.51
N GLY A 278 -21.44 -14.45 -0.85
CA GLY A 278 -22.37 -15.36 -1.52
C GLY A 278 -22.74 -14.92 -2.95
N GLN A 279 -21.97 -14.01 -3.56
CA GLN A 279 -22.21 -13.49 -4.91
C GLN A 279 -21.69 -14.43 -6.02
N VAL A 280 -21.46 -15.70 -5.70
CA VAL A 280 -21.13 -16.79 -6.63
C VAL A 280 -22.34 -17.20 -7.48
N ASN A 281 -22.81 -16.30 -8.34
CA ASN A 281 -23.94 -16.53 -9.25
C ASN A 281 -23.51 -16.73 -10.70
N ASN A 282 -22.45 -17.50 -10.98
CA ASN A 282 -22.10 -17.93 -12.35
C ASN A 282 -21.53 -19.37 -12.46
N GLY A 283 -21.73 -20.24 -11.46
CA GLY A 283 -21.40 -21.68 -11.58
C GLY A 283 -19.90 -22.00 -11.68
N ILE A 284 -19.03 -21.06 -11.31
CA ILE A 284 -17.59 -21.27 -11.12
C ILE A 284 -17.36 -21.16 -9.61
N ASN A 285 -17.41 -22.31 -8.96
CA ASN A 285 -17.32 -22.41 -7.50
C ASN A 285 -15.87 -22.21 -7.05
N SER A 286 -15.66 -21.34 -6.07
CA SER A 286 -14.44 -21.21 -5.25
C SER A 286 -13.18 -20.76 -6.00
N VAL A 287 -12.91 -19.45 -5.99
CA VAL A 287 -11.54 -18.96 -6.18
C VAL A 287 -10.74 -19.41 -4.95
N SER A 288 -9.83 -20.37 -5.15
CA SER A 288 -8.89 -20.71 -4.08
C SER A 288 -7.97 -19.51 -3.84
N PRO A 289 -7.61 -19.19 -2.60
CA PRO A 289 -6.66 -18.12 -2.32
C PRO A 289 -5.37 -18.33 -3.12
N TYR A 290 -4.80 -17.25 -3.66
CA TYR A 290 -3.49 -17.33 -4.31
C TYR A 290 -2.44 -17.56 -3.22
N VAL A 291 -1.95 -18.79 -3.14
CA VAL A 291 -0.98 -19.25 -2.15
C VAL A 291 0.26 -19.74 -2.88
N VAL A 292 1.43 -19.37 -2.37
CA VAL A 292 2.72 -19.85 -2.85
C VAL A 292 3.52 -20.40 -1.67
N ILE A 293 4.08 -21.60 -1.82
CA ILE A 293 5.00 -22.17 -0.83
C ILE A 293 6.42 -21.71 -1.14
N GLY A 294 7.00 -21.03 -0.16
CA GLY A 294 8.28 -20.37 -0.25
C GLY A 294 9.44 -21.15 0.39
N TYR A 295 10.47 -20.39 0.76
CA TYR A 295 11.69 -20.93 1.33
C TYR A 295 11.41 -21.61 2.68
N GLN A 296 11.96 -22.81 2.89
CA GLN A 296 11.72 -23.62 4.10
C GLN A 296 10.24 -23.95 4.37
N ASN A 297 9.46 -24.16 3.29
CA ASN A 297 8.02 -24.44 3.37
C ASN A 297 7.19 -23.30 3.99
N SER A 298 7.67 -22.05 3.89
CA SER A 298 6.91 -20.88 4.34
C SER A 298 5.64 -20.71 3.48
N VAL A 299 4.48 -20.63 4.12
CA VAL A 299 3.21 -20.40 3.41
C VAL A 299 3.07 -18.88 3.16
N HIS A 300 2.97 -18.47 1.91
CA HIS A 300 2.63 -17.10 1.54
C HIS A 300 1.21 -17.05 0.99
N ASP A 301 0.27 -16.61 1.82
CA ASP A 301 -1.15 -16.43 1.46
C ASP A 301 -1.42 -14.95 1.18
N TYR A 302 -1.88 -14.65 -0.04
CA TYR A 302 -2.16 -13.28 -0.49
C TYR A 302 -3.64 -12.91 -0.41
N SER A 303 -4.49 -13.79 0.14
CA SER A 303 -5.94 -13.62 0.23
C SER A 303 -6.40 -12.39 1.02
N GLU A 304 -5.55 -11.85 1.87
CA GLU A 304 -5.83 -10.68 2.71
C GLU A 304 -5.25 -9.37 2.14
N VAL A 305 -4.56 -9.41 0.98
CA VAL A 305 -3.94 -8.21 0.38
C VAL A 305 -5.01 -7.26 -0.14
N THR A 306 -5.13 -6.09 0.50
CA THR A 306 -6.05 -5.03 0.09
C THR A 306 -5.40 -4.09 -0.93
N TYR A 307 -6.05 -3.86 -2.07
CA TYR A 307 -5.63 -2.88 -3.06
C TYR A 307 -6.40 -1.56 -2.91
N PRO A 308 -5.73 -0.40 -2.79
CA PRO A 308 -6.36 0.87 -2.41
C PRO A 308 -7.08 1.60 -3.56
N GLN A 309 -7.05 1.07 -4.79
CA GLN A 309 -7.61 1.69 -5.99
C GLN A 309 -8.54 0.73 -6.74
N ASP A 310 -9.17 1.23 -7.81
CA ASP A 310 -9.77 0.36 -8.81
C ASP A 310 -8.65 -0.38 -9.59
N VAL A 311 -8.68 -1.71 -9.57
CA VAL A 311 -7.67 -2.57 -10.25
C VAL A 311 -7.60 -2.36 -11.76
N ARG A 312 -8.62 -1.72 -12.36
CA ARG A 312 -8.62 -1.34 -13.78
C ARG A 312 -7.73 -0.13 -14.08
N ASN A 313 -7.18 0.55 -13.07
CA ASN A 313 -6.18 1.60 -13.24
C ASN A 313 -4.82 1.01 -13.63
N CYS A 314 -4.71 0.52 -14.88
CA CYS A 314 -3.51 -0.14 -15.38
C CYS A 314 -2.26 0.76 -15.33
N ASP A 315 -2.45 2.06 -15.54
CA ASP A 315 -1.37 3.05 -15.61
C ASP A 315 -0.64 3.23 -14.27
N LYS A 316 -1.24 2.76 -13.16
CA LYS A 316 -0.59 2.76 -11.85
C LYS A 316 0.69 1.91 -11.83
N CYS A 317 0.68 0.77 -12.53
CA CYS A 317 1.81 -0.15 -12.61
C CYS A 317 2.47 -0.14 -13.99
N HIS A 318 1.70 0.06 -15.06
CA HIS A 318 2.20 0.09 -16.43
C HIS A 318 2.73 1.47 -16.81
N THR A 319 3.87 1.83 -16.22
CA THR A 319 4.65 3.00 -16.61
C THR A 319 5.97 2.56 -17.25
N GLY A 320 6.28 3.12 -18.42
CA GLY A 320 7.50 2.78 -19.14
C GLY A 320 8.68 3.57 -18.57
N SER A 321 9.90 3.06 -18.75
CA SER A 321 11.10 3.83 -18.42
C SER A 321 11.24 5.03 -19.37
N ALA A 322 12.06 6.01 -18.99
CA ALA A 322 12.38 7.13 -19.87
C ALA A 322 13.06 6.68 -21.19
N ALA A 323 13.77 5.55 -21.16
CA ALA A 323 14.45 4.99 -22.33
C ALA A 323 13.51 4.21 -23.26
N HIS A 324 12.46 3.60 -22.71
CA HIS A 324 11.55 2.70 -23.42
C HIS A 324 10.06 2.93 -23.01
N PRO A 325 9.54 4.16 -23.13
CA PRO A 325 8.22 4.51 -22.63
C PRO A 325 7.08 3.73 -23.30
N GLU A 326 7.28 3.28 -24.53
CA GLU A 326 6.28 2.55 -25.32
C GLU A 326 6.01 1.13 -24.81
N GLN A 327 6.95 0.51 -24.08
CA GLN A 327 6.85 -0.90 -23.71
C GLN A 327 5.80 -1.17 -22.65
N ALA A 328 5.54 -0.21 -21.76
CA ALA A 328 4.44 -0.32 -20.82
C ALA A 328 3.08 -0.47 -21.51
N SER A 329 2.89 0.15 -22.68
CA SER A 329 1.66 0.04 -23.47
C SER A 329 1.42 -1.35 -24.09
N TRP A 330 2.40 -2.26 -24.00
CA TRP A 330 2.24 -3.62 -24.52
C TRP A 330 1.23 -4.44 -23.73
N ASN A 331 0.89 -4.04 -22.50
CA ASN A 331 -0.23 -4.61 -21.74
C ASN A 331 -1.56 -4.63 -22.52
N PHE A 332 -1.79 -3.63 -23.39
CA PHE A 332 -2.97 -3.56 -24.25
C PHE A 332 -2.76 -4.06 -25.68
N LYS A 333 -1.51 -4.29 -26.11
CA LYS A 333 -1.18 -4.73 -27.48
C LYS A 333 -0.89 -6.23 -27.58
N ALA A 334 -0.51 -6.84 -26.46
CA ALA A 334 -0.04 -8.21 -26.37
C ALA A 334 -0.80 -9.02 -25.29
N PRO A 335 -2.13 -9.15 -25.37
CA PRO A 335 -2.89 -9.99 -24.45
C PRO A 335 -2.39 -11.44 -24.48
N SER A 336 -2.34 -12.07 -23.30
CA SER A 336 -1.92 -13.47 -23.15
C SER A 336 -2.75 -14.15 -22.07
N ARG A 337 -2.96 -15.46 -22.20
CA ARG A 337 -3.80 -16.22 -21.27
C ARG A 337 -3.32 -16.09 -19.83
N LEU A 338 -2.00 -16.15 -19.57
CA LEU A 338 -1.43 -16.04 -18.23
C LEU A 338 -1.62 -14.66 -17.59
N ALA A 339 -1.40 -13.59 -18.36
CA ALA A 339 -1.60 -12.23 -17.86
C ALA A 339 -3.08 -11.96 -17.59
N CYS A 340 -3.97 -12.36 -18.51
CA CYS A 340 -5.41 -12.16 -18.39
C CYS A 340 -6.01 -13.00 -17.26
N SER A 341 -5.60 -14.27 -17.11
CA SER A 341 -6.06 -15.14 -16.01
C SER A 341 -5.54 -14.70 -14.63
N GLY A 342 -4.60 -13.75 -14.59
CA GLY A 342 -4.17 -13.11 -13.35
C GLY A 342 -5.30 -12.35 -12.64
N CYS A 343 -6.25 -11.78 -13.40
CA CYS A 343 -7.45 -11.12 -12.86
C CYS A 343 -8.76 -11.80 -13.32
N HIS A 344 -8.77 -12.43 -14.50
CA HIS A 344 -9.92 -13.18 -14.99
C HIS A 344 -9.75 -14.66 -14.63
N ASP A 345 -9.60 -14.93 -13.35
CA ASP A 345 -9.32 -16.24 -12.75
C ASP A 345 -10.43 -17.28 -13.00
N LYS A 346 -11.67 -16.80 -13.18
CA LYS A 346 -12.84 -17.59 -13.59
C LYS A 346 -12.79 -18.03 -15.06
N VAL A 347 -11.83 -17.53 -15.86
CA VAL A 347 -11.72 -17.90 -17.28
C VAL A 347 -10.78 -19.09 -17.45
N ASN A 348 -11.31 -20.22 -17.91
CA ASN A 348 -10.53 -21.37 -18.32
C ASN A 348 -10.41 -21.40 -19.84
N PHE A 349 -9.25 -20.94 -20.33
CA PHE A 349 -8.95 -20.91 -21.76
C PHE A 349 -8.84 -22.30 -22.41
N ALA A 350 -8.54 -23.36 -21.64
CA ALA A 350 -8.33 -24.70 -22.18
C ALA A 350 -9.66 -25.40 -22.55
N ASN A 351 -10.74 -25.11 -21.82
CA ASN A 351 -12.07 -25.68 -22.10
C ASN A 351 -13.12 -24.62 -22.50
N GLY A 352 -12.74 -23.34 -22.52
CA GLY A 352 -13.60 -22.22 -22.91
C GLY A 352 -14.58 -21.78 -21.83
N GLN A 353 -14.58 -22.40 -20.65
CA GLN A 353 -15.46 -22.01 -19.54
C GLN A 353 -15.13 -20.59 -19.06
N GLY A 354 -16.15 -19.76 -18.88
CA GLY A 354 -15.98 -18.35 -18.50
C GLY A 354 -15.44 -17.45 -19.62
N HIS A 355 -14.95 -18.02 -20.73
CA HIS A 355 -14.52 -17.27 -21.90
C HIS A 355 -15.71 -17.06 -22.84
N GLY A 356 -15.93 -15.82 -23.31
CA GLY A 356 -17.10 -15.46 -24.11
C GLY A 356 -17.40 -16.44 -25.25
N GLY A 357 -18.64 -16.90 -25.36
CA GLY A 357 -19.07 -17.86 -26.37
C GLY A 357 -18.51 -19.29 -26.21
N GLY A 358 -17.88 -19.62 -25.07
CA GLY A 358 -17.27 -20.93 -24.85
C GLY A 358 -16.02 -21.16 -25.69
N ILE A 359 -15.36 -20.09 -26.15
CA ILE A 359 -14.25 -20.17 -27.10
C ILE A 359 -13.02 -20.74 -26.40
N ILE A 360 -12.51 -21.87 -26.89
CA ILE A 360 -11.24 -22.45 -26.43
C ILE A 360 -10.06 -21.69 -27.05
N GLN A 361 -9.00 -21.45 -26.27
CA GLN A 361 -7.74 -20.85 -26.70
C GLN A 361 -6.56 -21.74 -26.29
N ALA A 362 -5.99 -22.46 -27.26
CA ALA A 362 -4.84 -23.33 -27.04
C ALA A 362 -3.51 -22.57 -26.90
N ASP A 363 -3.43 -21.37 -27.49
CA ASP A 363 -2.32 -20.44 -27.44
C ASP A 363 -2.86 -18.99 -27.41
N ASP A 364 -1.97 -18.00 -27.47
CA ASP A 364 -2.35 -16.58 -27.44
C ASP A 364 -2.36 -15.93 -28.84
N ASN A 365 -2.26 -16.71 -29.92
CA ASN A 365 -2.11 -16.19 -31.29
C ASN A 365 -3.39 -15.54 -31.82
N LEU A 366 -4.55 -15.86 -31.24
CA LEU A 366 -5.83 -15.32 -31.68
C LEU A 366 -6.38 -14.24 -30.74
N CYS A 367 -5.73 -13.96 -29.61
CA CYS A 367 -6.25 -13.01 -28.63
C CYS A 367 -6.50 -11.62 -29.24
N THR A 368 -5.53 -11.07 -29.99
CA THR A 368 -5.65 -9.73 -30.61
C THR A 368 -6.67 -9.64 -31.74
N PHE A 369 -7.16 -10.78 -32.26
CA PHE A 369 -8.21 -10.78 -33.28
C PHE A 369 -9.54 -10.31 -32.68
N CYS A 370 -9.85 -10.73 -31.45
CA CYS A 370 -11.05 -10.33 -30.72
C CYS A 370 -10.79 -9.16 -29.75
N HIS A 371 -9.63 -9.16 -29.10
CA HIS A 371 -9.23 -8.19 -28.09
C HIS A 371 -8.22 -7.19 -28.68
N SER A 372 -8.72 -6.22 -29.44
CA SER A 372 -7.90 -5.11 -29.94
C SER A 372 -7.45 -4.18 -28.81
N GLU A 373 -6.40 -3.39 -29.03
CA GLU A 373 -5.94 -2.38 -28.07
C GLU A 373 -7.08 -1.43 -27.66
N ALA A 374 -7.87 -0.97 -28.62
CA ALA A 374 -9.00 -0.09 -28.36
C ALA A 374 -10.08 -0.77 -27.51
N ALA A 375 -10.40 -2.04 -27.80
CA ALA A 375 -11.37 -2.80 -27.02
C ALA A 375 -10.88 -3.05 -25.59
N LEU A 376 -9.60 -3.40 -25.40
CA LEU A 376 -9.03 -3.62 -24.08
C LEU A 376 -8.98 -2.32 -23.26
N ARG A 377 -8.54 -1.20 -23.86
CA ARG A 377 -8.54 0.11 -23.18
C ARG A 377 -9.95 0.53 -22.79
N ASP A 378 -10.92 0.35 -23.69
CA ASP A 378 -12.30 0.62 -23.36
C ASP A 378 -12.77 -0.28 -22.21
N SER A 379 -12.63 -1.61 -22.29
CA SER A 379 -13.05 -2.56 -21.26
C SER A 379 -12.47 -2.30 -19.87
N HIS A 380 -11.24 -1.77 -19.79
CA HIS A 380 -10.58 -1.42 -18.52
C HIS A 380 -10.68 0.08 -18.18
N LEU A 381 -11.50 0.86 -18.89
CA LEU A 381 -11.76 2.24 -18.52
C LEU A 381 -12.50 2.27 -17.17
N VAL A 382 -11.85 2.82 -16.14
CA VAL A 382 -12.49 3.14 -14.87
C VAL A 382 -13.63 4.13 -15.15
N PRO A 383 -14.91 3.81 -14.87
CA PRO A 383 -16.04 4.65 -15.27
C PRO A 383 -16.00 6.07 -14.69
N ARG A 384 -15.38 6.26 -13.53
CA ARG A 384 -15.14 7.58 -12.93
C ARG A 384 -14.19 8.47 -13.75
N ASN A 385 -13.30 7.87 -14.52
CA ASN A 385 -12.33 8.57 -15.38
C ASN A 385 -12.88 8.75 -16.80
N SER A 386 -14.14 8.36 -17.06
CA SER A 386 -14.77 8.51 -18.36
C SER A 386 -14.99 9.98 -18.71
N PRO A 387 -14.65 10.42 -19.94
CA PRO A 387 -14.93 11.79 -20.40
C PRO A 387 -16.44 12.09 -20.51
N GLN A 388 -17.29 11.04 -20.46
CA GLN A 388 -18.74 11.17 -20.41
C GLN A 388 -19.25 11.57 -19.02
N LEU A 389 -18.46 11.35 -17.96
CA LEU A 389 -18.81 11.79 -16.62
C LEU A 389 -18.55 13.31 -16.51
N PRO A 390 -19.55 14.14 -16.16
CA PRO A 390 -19.33 15.58 -16.05
C PRO A 390 -18.29 15.90 -14.98
N ALA A 391 -17.23 16.63 -15.33
CA ALA A 391 -16.30 17.16 -14.33
C ALA A 391 -16.96 18.36 -13.63
N LEU A 392 -17.29 18.22 -12.35
CA LEU A 392 -17.91 19.30 -11.58
C LEU A 392 -16.84 20.28 -11.07
N ILE A 393 -17.20 21.56 -11.07
CA ILE A 393 -16.36 22.66 -10.59
C ILE A 393 -17.20 23.43 -9.57
N ALA A 394 -16.63 23.64 -8.39
CA ALA A 394 -17.24 24.41 -7.31
C ALA A 394 -16.24 25.45 -6.85
N GLU A 395 -16.70 26.70 -6.73
CA GLU A 395 -15.88 27.84 -6.34
C GLU A 395 -16.60 28.64 -5.26
N ILE A 396 -15.85 29.03 -4.23
CA ILE A 396 -16.28 30.05 -3.27
C ILE A 396 -15.64 31.36 -3.74
N LEU A 397 -16.48 32.34 -4.08
CA LEU A 397 -16.05 33.63 -4.62
C LEU A 397 -15.83 34.65 -3.51
N ASP A 398 -16.71 34.67 -2.51
CA ASP A 398 -16.63 35.57 -1.37
C ASP A 398 -17.32 34.95 -0.15
N VAL A 399 -16.88 35.34 1.04
CA VAL A 399 -17.51 34.96 2.31
C VAL A 399 -17.46 36.13 3.27
N THR A 400 -18.63 36.53 3.76
CA THR A 400 -18.78 37.52 4.84
C THR A 400 -19.21 36.81 6.11
N ALA A 401 -18.40 36.90 7.17
CA ALA A 401 -18.66 36.25 8.44
C ALA A 401 -18.36 37.19 9.61
N THR A 402 -19.28 37.31 10.56
CA THR A 402 -19.13 38.16 11.76
C THR A 402 -19.73 37.44 12.96
N ALA A 403 -19.09 37.54 14.13
CA ALA A 403 -19.60 36.95 15.36
C ALA A 403 -21.04 37.42 15.66
N GLY A 404 -21.90 36.50 16.09
CA GLY A 404 -23.30 36.77 16.39
C GLY A 404 -24.23 36.92 15.18
N SER A 405 -23.71 36.85 13.96
CA SER A 405 -24.50 36.94 12.72
C SER A 405 -24.35 35.68 11.87
N PRO A 406 -25.34 35.31 11.05
CA PRO A 406 -25.17 34.27 10.05
C PRO A 406 -24.11 34.67 9.01
N ALA A 407 -23.30 33.71 8.58
CA ALA A 407 -22.35 33.93 7.50
C ALA A 407 -23.06 33.97 6.15
N GLU A 408 -22.56 34.78 5.23
CA GLU A 408 -23.00 34.85 3.84
C GLU A 408 -21.88 34.36 2.94
N ILE A 409 -22.22 33.52 1.96
CA ILE A 409 -21.28 33.00 0.97
C ILE A 409 -21.78 33.39 -0.42
N GLN A 410 -20.85 33.79 -1.29
CA GLN A 410 -21.06 33.82 -2.72
C GLN A 410 -20.28 32.67 -3.35
N PHE A 411 -20.94 31.88 -4.19
CA PHE A 411 -20.35 30.70 -4.81
C PHE A 411 -20.75 30.57 -6.27
N ARG A 412 -20.01 29.74 -7.01
CA ARG A 412 -20.31 29.38 -8.39
C ARG A 412 -20.16 27.89 -8.58
N LEU A 413 -21.09 27.32 -9.35
CA LEU A 413 -21.05 25.91 -9.74
C LEU A 413 -21.04 25.82 -11.26
N ALA A 414 -20.17 24.98 -11.78
CA ALA A 414 -20.10 24.65 -13.20
C ALA A 414 -19.88 23.15 -13.39
N GLN A 415 -20.14 22.68 -14.60
CA GLN A 415 -19.83 21.34 -15.03
C GLN A 415 -19.19 21.38 -16.41
N ALA A 416 -18.23 20.50 -16.65
CA ALA A 416 -17.63 20.30 -17.97
C ALA A 416 -17.95 18.90 -18.48
N VAL A 417 -18.56 18.80 -19.66
CA VAL A 417 -18.82 17.53 -20.36
C VAL A 417 -18.19 17.64 -21.74
N ASN A 418 -17.37 16.65 -22.13
CA ASN A 418 -16.65 16.68 -23.41
C ASN A 418 -15.92 18.02 -23.66
N ASN A 419 -15.25 18.55 -22.63
CA ASN A 419 -14.53 19.83 -22.65
C ASN A 419 -15.40 21.08 -22.88
N VAL A 420 -16.72 20.99 -22.77
CA VAL A 420 -17.62 22.14 -22.82
C VAL A 420 -18.10 22.45 -21.40
N THR A 421 -17.76 23.65 -20.90
CA THR A 421 -18.12 24.10 -19.55
C THR A 421 -19.42 24.90 -19.57
N SER A 422 -20.32 24.62 -18.63
CA SER A 422 -21.54 25.38 -18.40
C SER A 422 -21.83 25.56 -16.91
N THR A 423 -22.45 26.69 -16.55
CA THR A 423 -22.92 26.93 -15.18
C THR A 423 -24.06 25.98 -14.82
N VAL A 424 -24.10 25.51 -13.58
CA VAL A 424 -25.15 24.61 -13.08
C VAL A 424 -25.76 25.18 -11.80
N ALA A 425 -27.10 25.10 -11.68
CA ALA A 425 -27.79 25.47 -10.44
C ALA A 425 -27.83 24.28 -9.46
N PRO A 426 -27.98 24.51 -8.14
CA PRO A 426 -28.16 23.44 -7.16
C PRO A 426 -29.22 22.40 -7.53
N SER A 427 -30.34 22.78 -8.15
CA SER A 427 -31.37 21.83 -8.62
C SER A 427 -30.91 20.86 -9.70
N GLY A 428 -29.85 21.18 -10.43
CA GLY A 428 -29.23 20.30 -11.42
C GLY A 428 -28.29 19.24 -10.81
N LEU A 429 -28.04 19.32 -9.51
CA LEU A 429 -27.15 18.42 -8.78
C LEU A 429 -27.93 17.62 -7.74
N ASN A 430 -27.36 16.50 -7.31
CA ASN A 430 -27.99 15.68 -6.28
C ASN A 430 -27.70 16.19 -4.87
N ARG A 431 -26.57 16.87 -4.70
CA ARG A 431 -26.20 17.47 -3.42
C ARG A 431 -25.33 18.70 -3.64
N VAL A 432 -25.71 19.79 -2.98
CA VAL A 432 -24.86 20.96 -2.76
C VAL A 432 -24.94 21.29 -1.28
N ALA A 433 -23.81 21.44 -0.61
CA ALA A 433 -23.78 21.79 0.80
C ALA A 433 -22.57 22.67 1.11
N VAL A 434 -22.72 23.55 2.08
CA VAL A 434 -21.62 24.34 2.62
C VAL A 434 -21.35 23.91 4.05
N THR A 435 -20.08 23.80 4.41
CA THR A 435 -19.61 23.48 5.76
C THR A 435 -18.84 24.66 6.31
N MET A 436 -19.16 25.09 7.52
CA MET A 436 -18.41 26.09 8.31
C MET A 436 -17.77 25.39 9.50
N ALA A 437 -16.49 25.63 9.75
CA ALA A 437 -15.78 25.07 10.91
C ALA A 437 -14.82 26.08 11.53
N GLY A 438 -14.65 26.04 12.85
CA GLY A 438 -13.76 26.97 13.54
C GLY A 438 -13.51 26.63 15.01
N PRO A 439 -12.51 27.29 15.64
CA PRO A 439 -11.49 28.12 14.99
C PRO A 439 -10.45 27.28 14.20
N THR A 440 -9.66 27.90 13.31
CA THR A 440 -8.62 27.20 12.50
C THR A 440 -7.39 26.78 13.30
N THR A 441 -7.20 27.27 14.53
CA THR A 441 -6.14 26.80 15.44
C THR A 441 -6.30 25.31 15.72
N ASP A 442 -7.52 24.86 16.01
CA ASP A 442 -7.99 23.50 15.81
C ASP A 442 -9.52 23.50 15.91
N TYR A 443 -10.18 22.70 15.07
CA TYR A 443 -11.63 22.78 14.95
C TYR A 443 -12.32 22.23 16.20
N THR A 444 -13.14 23.07 16.82
CA THR A 444 -14.02 22.70 17.96
C THR A 444 -15.49 22.64 17.57
N PHE A 445 -15.81 23.09 16.36
CA PHE A 445 -17.15 23.21 15.85
C PHE A 445 -17.13 23.02 14.34
N ASP A 446 -18.18 22.38 13.84
CA ASP A 446 -18.50 22.27 12.43
C ASP A 446 -20.03 22.30 12.24
N LEU A 447 -20.48 22.91 11.16
CA LEU A 447 -21.88 22.98 10.74
C LEU A 447 -21.97 22.84 9.23
N THR A 448 -22.72 21.85 8.77
CA THR A 448 -23.03 21.66 7.35
C THR A 448 -24.48 21.97 7.08
N GLU A 449 -24.75 22.84 6.11
CA GLU A 449 -26.11 23.15 5.63
C GLU A 449 -26.25 22.83 4.13
N THR A 450 -27.43 22.36 3.73
CA THR A 450 -27.72 22.00 2.34
C THR A 450 -28.21 23.23 1.57
N ILE A 451 -27.63 23.43 0.39
CA ILE A 451 -28.01 24.51 -0.52
C ILE A 451 -28.91 23.95 -1.62
N THR A 452 -29.99 24.67 -1.89
CA THR A 452 -30.98 24.41 -2.93
C THR A 452 -31.27 25.70 -3.68
N ASP A 453 -32.02 25.62 -4.77
CA ASP A 453 -32.47 26.82 -5.47
C ASP A 453 -33.43 27.68 -4.64
N GLY A 454 -34.16 27.08 -3.68
CA GLY A 454 -35.16 27.78 -2.87
C GLY A 454 -34.59 28.55 -1.68
N ASN A 455 -33.35 28.27 -1.27
CA ASN A 455 -32.67 28.96 -0.17
C ASN A 455 -31.37 29.66 -0.60
N SER A 456 -31.11 29.77 -1.91
CA SER A 456 -30.00 30.57 -2.46
C SER A 456 -30.47 31.48 -3.58
N THR A 457 -29.85 32.64 -3.71
CA THR A 457 -30.24 33.67 -4.70
C THR A 457 -29.25 33.68 -5.86
N GLY A 458 -29.74 33.54 -7.10
CA GLY A 458 -28.92 33.61 -8.32
C GLY A 458 -28.59 35.03 -8.75
N ASN A 459 -27.35 35.24 -9.21
CA ASN A 459 -26.83 36.50 -9.70
C ASN A 459 -26.67 36.49 -11.25
N PRO A 460 -26.67 37.65 -11.92
CA PRO A 460 -26.56 37.72 -13.39
C PRO A 460 -25.27 37.16 -13.99
N ASP A 461 -24.19 37.09 -13.22
CA ASP A 461 -22.88 36.55 -13.62
C ASP A 461 -22.80 35.01 -13.48
N GLY A 462 -23.89 34.36 -13.06
CA GLY A 462 -23.96 32.92 -12.83
C GLY A 462 -23.49 32.48 -11.45
N SER A 463 -23.07 33.40 -10.57
CA SER A 463 -22.83 33.11 -9.15
C SER A 463 -24.15 33.05 -8.37
N ARG A 464 -24.08 32.56 -7.12
CA ARG A 464 -25.20 32.47 -6.19
C ARG A 464 -24.78 32.90 -4.80
N ASN A 465 -25.70 33.55 -4.08
CA ASN A 465 -25.52 33.91 -2.68
C ASN A 465 -26.32 32.94 -1.79
N TYR A 466 -25.73 32.51 -0.68
CA TYR A 466 -26.37 31.71 0.37
C TYR A 466 -26.02 32.25 1.75
N THR A 467 -27.02 32.35 2.63
CA THR A 467 -26.85 32.77 4.03
C THR A 467 -27.11 31.58 4.92
N PHE A 468 -26.20 31.30 5.85
CA PHE A 468 -26.40 30.23 6.85
C PHE A 468 -27.65 30.49 7.68
N ASN A 469 -28.31 29.43 8.14
CA ASN A 469 -29.48 29.57 9.02
C ASN A 469 -29.05 29.86 10.46
N SER A 470 -27.97 29.22 10.90
CA SER A 470 -27.44 29.41 12.24
C SER A 470 -26.43 30.56 12.27
N PRO A 471 -26.54 31.50 13.24
CA PRO A 471 -25.53 32.52 13.43
C PRO A 471 -24.22 31.91 13.93
N ILE A 472 -23.10 32.57 13.64
CA ILE A 472 -21.84 32.30 14.32
C ILE A 472 -22.01 32.70 15.79
N ASP A 473 -21.47 31.92 16.71
CA ASP A 473 -21.51 32.24 18.14
C ASP A 473 -20.98 33.66 18.40
N ALA A 474 -21.67 34.43 19.24
CA ALA A 474 -21.30 35.82 19.53
C ALA A 474 -19.94 35.97 20.23
N SER A 475 -19.46 34.91 20.87
CA SER A 475 -18.15 34.82 21.51
C SER A 475 -17.07 34.21 20.62
N ALA A 476 -17.40 33.82 19.37
CA ALA A 476 -16.44 33.25 18.44
C ALA A 476 -15.31 34.25 18.13
N THR A 477 -14.07 33.74 18.12
CA THR A 477 -12.86 34.51 17.83
C THR A 477 -11.96 33.72 16.88
N GLY A 478 -10.94 34.41 16.35
CA GLY A 478 -9.97 33.83 15.44
C GLY A 478 -10.48 33.74 13.99
N THR A 479 -10.04 32.71 13.28
CA THR A 479 -10.38 32.47 11.87
C THR A 479 -11.25 31.22 11.74
N PHE A 480 -12.22 31.26 10.84
CA PHE A 480 -13.11 30.16 10.49
C PHE A 480 -12.86 29.72 9.06
N ALA A 481 -13.12 28.45 8.76
CA ALA A 481 -13.01 27.87 7.44
C ALA A 481 -14.39 27.54 6.87
N PHE A 482 -14.55 27.76 5.57
CA PHE A 482 -15.77 27.51 4.82
C PHE A 482 -15.44 26.62 3.63
N ALA A 483 -16.18 25.52 3.48
CA ALA A 483 -15.96 24.55 2.42
C ALA A 483 -17.24 24.27 1.64
N LEU A 484 -17.12 24.11 0.33
CA LEU A 484 -18.24 23.82 -0.56
C LEU A 484 -18.18 22.38 -1.06
N GLU A 485 -19.33 21.71 -1.03
CA GLU A 485 -19.53 20.35 -1.50
C GLU A 485 -20.53 20.38 -2.64
N ALA A 486 -20.22 19.73 -3.77
CA ALA A 486 -21.13 19.60 -4.90
C ALA A 486 -20.98 18.21 -5.54
N ARG A 487 -22.10 17.50 -5.70
CA ARG A 487 -22.14 16.14 -6.25
C ARG A 487 -23.29 15.95 -7.25
N SER A 488 -22.99 15.31 -8.37
CA SER A 488 -23.97 15.00 -9.41
C SER A 488 -24.98 13.93 -8.99
N ALA A 489 -26.09 13.87 -9.71
CA ALA A 489 -26.91 12.66 -9.77
C ALA A 489 -26.07 11.46 -10.25
N PRO A 490 -26.45 10.22 -9.88
CA PRO A 490 -25.73 9.05 -10.38
C PRO A 490 -25.96 8.94 -11.88
N GLN A 491 -24.88 8.62 -12.61
CA GLN A 491 -24.84 8.41 -14.04
C GLN A 491 -24.47 6.94 -14.28
N THR A 492 -25.16 6.28 -15.21
CA THR A 492 -24.79 4.92 -15.60
C THR A 492 -23.74 4.99 -16.71
N ILE A 493 -22.49 4.65 -16.39
CA ILE A 493 -21.40 4.57 -17.35
C ILE A 493 -20.89 3.13 -17.34
N LYS A 494 -20.90 2.48 -18.51
CA LYS A 494 -20.48 1.07 -18.67
C LYS A 494 -21.20 0.08 -17.73
N GLY A 495 -22.48 0.36 -17.40
CA GLY A 495 -23.27 -0.49 -16.51
C GLY A 495 -23.04 -0.23 -15.01
N GLU A 496 -22.11 0.66 -14.67
CA GLU A 496 -21.84 1.07 -13.29
C GLU A 496 -22.48 2.43 -13.00
N SER A 497 -23.05 2.54 -11.79
CA SER A 497 -23.60 3.80 -11.29
C SER A 497 -22.47 4.61 -10.65
N VAL A 498 -22.03 5.66 -11.34
CA VAL A 498 -20.95 6.55 -10.87
C VAL A 498 -21.45 7.97 -10.67
N ARG A 499 -20.74 8.72 -9.84
CA ARG A 499 -21.03 10.12 -9.54
C ARG A 499 -19.78 10.95 -9.75
N SER A 500 -20.00 12.22 -10.07
CA SER A 500 -18.98 13.24 -10.04
C SER A 500 -19.14 14.11 -8.80
N SER A 501 -18.02 14.48 -8.19
CA SER A 501 -17.95 15.53 -7.19
C SER A 501 -16.97 16.60 -7.64
N ALA A 502 -17.30 17.85 -7.34
CA ALA A 502 -16.32 18.91 -7.47
C ALA A 502 -15.21 18.71 -6.43
N PRO A 503 -13.95 19.06 -6.72
CA PRO A 503 -12.97 19.32 -5.68
C PRO A 503 -13.58 20.25 -4.64
N ASN A 504 -13.42 19.97 -3.34
CA ASN A 504 -14.03 20.79 -2.29
C ASN A 504 -13.19 22.04 -2.01
N PRO A 505 -13.54 23.25 -2.50
CA PRO A 505 -12.79 24.45 -2.18
C PRO A 505 -12.94 24.78 -0.70
N VAL A 506 -11.88 25.32 -0.09
CA VAL A 506 -11.86 25.80 1.30
C VAL A 506 -11.36 27.25 1.31
N VAL A 507 -12.10 28.14 1.97
CA VAL A 507 -11.72 29.55 2.18
C VAL A 507 -11.67 29.85 3.67
N TYR A 508 -10.72 30.68 4.09
CA TYR A 508 -10.52 31.09 5.48
C TYR A 508 -10.91 32.55 5.68
N VAL A 509 -11.71 32.84 6.70
CA VAL A 509 -12.26 34.18 6.99
C VAL A 509 -12.01 34.52 8.46
N PRO A 510 -11.49 35.72 8.79
CA PRO A 510 -11.25 36.10 10.16
C PRO A 510 -12.57 36.60 10.78
N ILE A 511 -12.98 36.02 11.90
CA ILE A 511 -14.05 36.58 12.74
C ILE A 511 -13.49 37.75 13.55
N THR A 512 -12.26 37.61 14.03
CA THR A 512 -11.49 38.67 14.70
C THR A 512 -10.03 38.57 14.30
N GLY A 513 -9.34 39.71 14.15
CA GLY A 513 -7.91 39.74 13.85
C GLY A 513 -7.59 39.54 12.37
N GLN A 514 -6.42 38.98 12.08
CA GLN A 514 -5.99 38.65 10.72
C GLN A 514 -6.37 37.21 10.35
N VAL A 515 -6.43 36.91 9.05
CA VAL A 515 -6.66 35.54 8.56
C VAL A 515 -5.48 34.66 8.94
N GLU A 516 -5.76 33.59 9.68
CA GLU A 516 -4.80 32.55 10.02
C GLU A 516 -5.32 31.20 9.48
N PRO A 517 -4.84 30.76 8.30
CA PRO A 517 -5.22 29.46 7.74
C PRO A 517 -4.88 28.31 8.69
N ARG A 518 -5.63 27.21 8.58
CA ARG A 518 -5.29 26.00 9.35
C ARG A 518 -3.94 25.46 8.88
N ARG A 519 -3.11 25.02 9.84
CA ARG A 519 -1.84 24.34 9.59
C ARG A 519 -1.95 23.22 8.54
N GLU A 520 -1.00 23.19 7.61
CA GLU A 520 -0.78 22.09 6.69
C GLU A 520 0.20 21.09 7.30
N VAL A 521 -0.20 19.82 7.34
CA VAL A 521 0.58 18.75 7.98
C VAL A 521 0.84 17.62 7.00
N VAL A 522 -0.14 17.30 6.16
CA VAL A 522 -0.07 16.27 5.13
C VAL A 522 -0.28 16.90 3.76
N ASP A 523 0.22 16.24 2.72
CA ASP A 523 -0.01 16.62 1.32
C ASP A 523 -1.06 15.68 0.71
N TRP A 524 -2.10 16.26 0.11
CA TRP A 524 -3.16 15.49 -0.55
C TRP A 524 -2.62 14.63 -1.70
N ASN A 525 -1.65 15.12 -2.46
CA ASN A 525 -1.07 14.36 -3.58
C ASN A 525 -0.39 13.08 -3.10
N LYS A 526 0.16 13.09 -1.89
CA LYS A 526 0.75 11.90 -1.28
C LYS A 526 -0.30 10.82 -0.97
N CYS A 527 -1.53 11.22 -0.60
CA CYS A 527 -2.65 10.28 -0.50
C CYS A 527 -3.02 9.69 -1.87
N LEU A 528 -3.08 10.55 -2.89
CA LEU A 528 -3.48 10.14 -4.25
C LEU A 528 -2.43 9.25 -4.92
N ASN A 529 -1.17 9.29 -4.49
CA ASN A 529 -0.17 8.30 -4.91
C ASN A 529 -0.69 6.87 -4.70
N CYS A 530 -1.30 6.58 -3.55
CA CYS A 530 -1.87 5.25 -3.28
C CYS A 530 -3.35 5.14 -3.69
N HIS A 531 -4.15 6.19 -3.64
CA HIS A 531 -5.60 6.09 -3.79
C HIS A 531 -6.18 6.48 -5.16
N ASP A 532 -5.38 7.02 -6.09
CA ASP A 532 -5.82 7.59 -7.38
C ASP A 532 -6.89 8.68 -7.21
N VAL A 533 -8.12 8.29 -6.89
CA VAL A 533 -9.21 9.19 -6.49
C VAL A 533 -9.71 8.79 -5.10
N LEU A 534 -9.33 9.56 -4.08
CA LEU A 534 -9.88 9.43 -2.73
C LEU A 534 -11.14 10.28 -2.58
N SER A 535 -12.32 9.66 -2.66
CA SER A 535 -13.60 10.31 -2.40
C SER A 535 -14.47 9.48 -1.46
N LEU A 536 -14.93 10.09 -0.38
CA LEU A 536 -15.69 9.44 0.68
C LEU A 536 -17.08 10.07 0.85
N HIS A 537 -17.91 9.42 1.68
CA HIS A 537 -19.29 9.83 1.98
C HIS A 537 -20.18 9.86 0.73
N GLY A 538 -20.06 8.83 -0.10
CA GLY A 538 -20.83 8.65 -1.33
C GLY A 538 -20.32 9.51 -2.49
N ASP A 539 -19.01 9.59 -2.69
CA ASP A 539 -18.39 10.35 -3.78
C ASP A 539 -18.67 11.86 -3.71
N ASN A 540 -18.59 12.42 -2.51
CA ASN A 540 -18.94 13.82 -2.25
C ASN A 540 -17.78 14.64 -1.67
N ARG A 541 -16.89 13.99 -0.89
CA ARG A 541 -15.79 14.65 -0.18
C ARG A 541 -14.46 14.09 -0.65
N ASN A 542 -13.63 14.92 -1.27
CA ASN A 542 -12.43 14.52 -2.01
C ASN A 542 -11.24 15.48 -1.78
N ALA A 543 -11.23 16.19 -0.64
CA ALA A 543 -10.11 17.04 -0.24
C ALA A 543 -9.89 17.00 1.27
N TYR A 544 -8.63 16.84 1.68
CA TYR A 544 -8.22 16.78 3.08
C TYR A 544 -8.73 17.98 3.91
N GLY A 545 -8.69 19.19 3.35
CA GLY A 545 -9.11 20.41 4.04
C GLY A 545 -10.57 20.37 4.51
N LEU A 546 -11.45 19.69 3.77
CA LEU A 546 -12.83 19.46 4.18
C LEU A 546 -12.95 18.31 5.20
N CYS A 547 -12.23 17.19 5.00
CA CYS A 547 -12.31 16.02 5.88
C CYS A 547 -12.12 16.41 7.36
N ILE A 548 -11.08 17.19 7.64
CA ILE A 548 -10.69 17.55 9.01
C ILE A 548 -11.67 18.52 9.70
N MET A 549 -12.61 19.14 8.97
CA MET A 549 -13.65 19.96 9.58
C MET A 549 -14.58 19.13 10.47
N CYS A 550 -14.96 17.93 10.03
CA CYS A 550 -15.77 17.00 10.81
C CYS A 550 -14.91 15.98 11.59
N HIS A 551 -13.81 15.52 10.97
CA HIS A 551 -12.84 14.60 11.58
C HIS A 551 -11.87 15.35 12.50
N ARG A 552 -12.44 16.01 13.52
CA ARG A 552 -11.77 16.90 14.46
C ARG A 552 -11.50 16.22 15.80
N PRO A 553 -10.69 16.80 16.71
CA PRO A 553 -10.28 16.14 17.95
C PRO A 553 -11.43 15.69 18.86
N GLY A 554 -12.57 16.40 18.84
CA GLY A 554 -13.77 16.01 19.58
C GLY A 554 -14.82 15.23 18.78
N GLY A 555 -14.51 14.82 17.54
CA GLY A 555 -15.44 14.08 16.69
C GLY A 555 -15.40 12.58 16.96
N ASP A 556 -16.57 11.96 17.04
CA ASP A 556 -16.75 10.53 17.15
C ASP A 556 -17.87 10.03 16.21
N ASP A 557 -18.10 8.72 16.20
CA ASP A 557 -19.16 8.07 15.42
C ASP A 557 -20.44 7.74 16.23
N GLU A 558 -20.65 8.36 17.40
CA GLU A 558 -21.78 8.05 18.30
C GLU A 558 -23.12 8.12 17.57
N PHE A 559 -23.33 9.19 16.79
CA PHE A 559 -24.56 9.41 16.03
C PHE A 559 -24.84 8.33 14.96
N ARG A 560 -23.86 7.47 14.65
CA ARG A 560 -23.96 6.41 13.65
C ARG A 560 -24.18 5.04 14.24
N ARG A 561 -23.91 4.86 15.54
CA ARG A 561 -24.05 3.60 16.26
C ARG A 561 -25.49 3.37 16.72
N ASN A 562 -25.86 2.10 16.90
CA ASN A 562 -27.04 1.77 17.70
C ASN A 562 -26.65 1.67 19.18
N ALA A 563 -27.64 1.65 20.08
CA ALA A 563 -27.40 1.55 21.52
C ALA A 563 -26.56 0.33 21.94
N GLY A 564 -26.66 -0.79 21.20
CA GLY A 564 -25.86 -2.01 21.47
C GLY A 564 -24.45 -2.00 20.89
N ASP A 565 -24.13 -1.01 20.04
CA ASP A 565 -22.83 -0.87 19.37
C ASP A 565 -21.90 0.14 20.08
N MET A 566 -22.38 0.72 21.20
CA MET A 566 -21.64 1.67 22.03
C MET A 566 -20.54 0.97 22.85
N PRO A 567 -19.49 1.68 23.28
CA PRO A 567 -19.24 3.13 23.18
C PRO A 567 -18.79 3.60 21.77
N PRO A 568 -18.73 4.92 21.50
CA PRO A 568 -18.35 5.42 20.19
C PRO A 568 -16.85 5.23 19.93
N GLU A 569 -16.42 5.43 18.69
CA GLU A 569 -15.02 5.45 18.28
C GLU A 569 -14.62 6.85 17.82
N SER A 570 -13.39 7.25 18.13
CA SER A 570 -12.83 8.52 17.69
C SER A 570 -12.66 8.53 16.18
N ILE A 571 -13.11 9.61 15.56
CA ILE A 571 -12.92 9.86 14.14
C ILE A 571 -12.03 11.08 13.89
N ASP A 572 -11.29 11.53 14.91
CA ASP A 572 -10.25 12.56 14.74
C ASP A 572 -9.27 12.14 13.64
N MET A 573 -9.00 13.02 12.68
CA MET A 573 -8.31 12.69 11.43
C MET A 573 -6.97 12.00 11.66
N LYS A 574 -6.14 12.50 12.60
CA LYS A 574 -4.84 11.88 12.90
C LYS A 574 -4.99 10.49 13.54
N TYR A 575 -6.03 10.31 14.34
CA TYR A 575 -6.29 9.06 15.03
C TYR A 575 -6.80 7.99 14.06
N MET A 576 -7.82 8.36 13.30
CA MET A 576 -8.46 7.53 12.29
C MET A 576 -7.48 7.10 11.19
N ILE A 577 -6.77 8.05 10.57
CA ILE A 577 -5.90 7.73 9.43
C ILE A 577 -4.71 6.84 9.84
N HIS A 578 -4.09 7.09 11.00
CA HIS A 578 -3.02 6.21 11.48
C HIS A 578 -3.55 4.81 11.77
N LYS A 579 -4.71 4.65 12.42
CA LYS A 579 -5.28 3.32 12.69
C LYS A 579 -5.70 2.60 11.41
N ILE A 580 -6.38 3.27 10.47
CA ILE A 580 -6.75 2.69 9.17
C ILE A 580 -5.53 2.11 8.46
N HIS A 581 -4.44 2.87 8.39
CA HIS A 581 -3.23 2.43 7.70
C HIS A 581 -2.34 1.54 8.56
N SER A 582 -2.58 1.44 9.87
CA SER A 582 -2.01 0.38 10.70
C SER A 582 -2.71 -0.94 10.46
N GLY A 583 -4.04 -0.88 10.29
CA GLY A 583 -4.89 -1.98 9.83
C GLY A 583 -4.58 -3.30 10.53
N ARG A 584 -4.12 -4.28 9.75
CA ARG A 584 -3.79 -5.63 10.23
C ARG A 584 -2.70 -5.67 11.31
N GLU A 585 -1.81 -4.69 11.34
CA GLU A 585 -0.70 -4.60 12.31
C GLU A 585 -1.12 -3.91 13.62
N LEU A 586 -2.41 -3.63 13.82
CA LEU A 586 -2.95 -3.21 15.12
C LEU A 586 -3.11 -4.42 16.06
N ASP A 587 -2.74 -4.24 17.33
CA ASP A 587 -3.08 -5.19 18.38
C ASP A 587 -4.60 -5.18 18.66
N GLY A 588 -5.20 -3.99 18.61
CA GLY A 588 -6.62 -3.75 18.81
C GLY A 588 -7.47 -3.91 17.55
N GLU A 589 -8.78 -3.75 17.73
CA GLU A 589 -9.73 -3.56 16.62
C GLU A 589 -9.92 -2.06 16.36
N TYR A 590 -10.23 -1.69 15.12
CA TYR A 590 -10.64 -0.32 14.79
C TYR A 590 -11.84 -0.34 13.84
N THR A 591 -13.03 -0.22 14.41
CA THR A 591 -14.30 -0.22 13.67
C THR A 591 -14.97 1.14 13.78
N VAL A 592 -15.28 1.77 12.65
CA VAL A 592 -15.98 3.04 12.55
C VAL A 592 -17.35 2.85 11.89
N TYR A 593 -18.39 3.48 12.44
CA TYR A 593 -19.74 3.39 11.90
C TYR A 593 -20.01 4.55 10.93
N GLY A 594 -20.25 4.20 9.67
CA GLY A 594 -20.49 5.15 8.58
C GLY A 594 -21.93 5.67 8.46
N TYR A 595 -22.26 6.27 7.32
CA TYR A 595 -23.66 6.57 6.97
C TYR A 595 -24.42 5.26 6.78
N ARG A 596 -25.65 5.20 7.31
CA ARG A 596 -26.55 4.04 7.16
C ARG A 596 -26.80 3.72 5.68
N VAL A 597 -26.83 2.43 5.36
CA VAL A 597 -27.26 1.92 4.05
C VAL A 597 -28.68 1.38 4.21
N GLY A 598 -29.67 2.13 3.73
CA GLY A 598 -31.07 1.87 4.06
C GLY A 598 -31.33 2.07 5.56
N SER A 599 -31.91 1.07 6.23
CA SER A 599 -32.14 1.10 7.69
C SER A 599 -30.96 0.57 8.51
N ALA A 600 -29.99 -0.11 7.88
CA ALA A 600 -28.89 -0.79 8.57
C ALA A 600 -27.76 0.18 8.96
N THR A 601 -27.15 -0.07 10.13
CA THR A 601 -25.83 0.49 10.45
C THR A 601 -24.79 -0.02 9.46
N ASN A 602 -23.73 0.77 9.28
CA ASN A 602 -22.65 0.45 8.35
C ASN A 602 -21.31 0.43 9.10
N PRO A 603 -21.05 -0.61 9.92
CA PRO A 603 -19.75 -0.78 10.55
C PRO A 603 -18.71 -1.09 9.48
N VAL A 604 -17.60 -0.37 9.53
CA VAL A 604 -16.42 -0.64 8.70
C VAL A 604 -15.29 -0.99 9.64
N ASP A 605 -14.88 -2.25 9.60
CA ASP A 605 -13.69 -2.73 10.29
C ASP A 605 -12.47 -2.50 9.39
N PHE A 606 -11.48 -1.79 9.92
CA PHE A 606 -10.25 -1.47 9.19
C PHE A 606 -9.10 -2.44 9.48
N LYS A 607 -9.29 -3.47 10.30
CA LYS A 607 -8.24 -4.47 10.58
C LYS A 607 -7.84 -5.30 9.35
N GLU A 608 -8.71 -5.39 8.36
CA GLU A 608 -8.39 -6.04 7.08
C GLU A 608 -7.40 -5.25 6.21
N VAL A 609 -7.16 -3.95 6.49
CA VAL A 609 -6.30 -3.10 5.66
C VAL A 609 -4.84 -3.56 5.76
N THR A 610 -4.22 -3.82 4.62
CA THR A 610 -2.79 -4.12 4.49
C THR A 610 -2.06 -2.95 3.84
N TYR A 611 -1.23 -2.24 4.60
CA TYR A 611 -0.47 -1.11 4.08
C TYR A 611 0.75 -1.61 3.26
N PRO A 612 0.92 -1.17 1.99
CA PRO A 612 1.94 -1.74 1.11
C PRO A 612 3.38 -1.24 1.35
N GLY A 613 3.55 -0.08 2.00
CA GLY A 613 4.84 0.56 2.26
C GLY A 613 5.34 0.41 3.70
N ASP A 614 6.43 1.10 4.06
CA ASP A 614 6.90 1.18 5.45
C ASP A 614 6.23 2.35 6.19
N ARG A 615 5.29 2.06 7.11
CA ARG A 615 4.55 3.07 7.88
C ARG A 615 5.44 4.00 8.72
N ARG A 616 6.70 3.63 8.94
CA ARG A 616 7.67 4.49 9.64
C ARG A 616 8.21 5.61 8.77
N ASP A 617 8.13 5.50 7.44
CA ASP A 617 8.39 6.64 6.57
C ASP A 617 7.22 7.61 6.61
N CYS A 618 7.29 8.53 7.56
CA CYS A 618 6.28 9.56 7.79
C CYS A 618 6.05 10.43 6.54
N GLU A 619 7.06 10.59 5.69
CA GLU A 619 6.98 11.44 4.49
C GLU A 619 6.20 10.78 3.35
N GLN A 620 5.72 9.54 3.51
CA GLN A 620 4.71 8.98 2.64
C GLN A 620 3.36 9.71 2.73
N CYS A 621 3.11 10.47 3.81
CA CYS A 621 1.89 11.28 3.95
C CYS A 621 2.19 12.73 4.39
N HIS A 622 3.15 12.91 5.29
CA HIS A 622 3.47 14.21 5.87
C HIS A 622 4.31 15.09 4.96
N LEU A 623 4.13 16.40 5.06
CA LEU A 623 5.09 17.37 4.54
C LEU A 623 6.41 17.28 5.35
N PRO A 624 7.57 17.58 4.75
CA PRO A 624 8.83 17.59 5.48
C PRO A 624 8.77 18.53 6.70
N GLY A 625 9.15 18.03 7.87
CA GLY A 625 9.20 18.81 9.12
C GLY A 625 7.85 19.05 9.81
N THR A 626 6.75 18.44 9.36
CA THR A 626 5.43 18.57 10.00
C THR A 626 5.04 17.36 10.88
N TYR A 627 5.91 16.36 10.94
CA TYR A 627 5.80 15.18 11.80
C TYR A 627 6.80 15.24 12.94
N GLY A 628 6.61 14.41 13.97
CA GLY A 628 7.46 14.40 15.15
C GLY A 628 6.99 15.34 16.25
N MET A 629 7.95 15.86 17.03
CA MET A 629 7.67 16.57 18.28
C MET A 629 8.31 17.96 18.33
N PRO A 630 7.62 18.96 18.94
CA PRO A 630 6.34 18.85 19.63
C PRO A 630 5.14 18.75 18.68
N ALA A 631 4.01 18.27 19.19
CA ALA A 631 2.74 18.43 18.48
C ALA A 631 2.51 19.91 18.10
N PRO A 632 1.84 20.21 16.97
CA PRO A 632 1.63 21.58 16.53
C PRO A 632 0.98 22.45 17.61
N ALA A 633 1.45 23.69 17.74
CA ALA A 633 0.88 24.64 18.70
C ALA A 633 -0.63 24.81 18.48
N GLY A 634 -1.38 24.80 19.58
CA GLY A 634 -2.85 24.91 19.55
C GLY A 634 -3.60 23.62 19.20
N ALA A 635 -2.91 22.50 18.97
CA ALA A 635 -3.57 21.20 18.79
C ALA A 635 -4.36 20.80 20.04
N LEU A 636 -5.60 20.35 19.84
CA LEU A 636 -6.48 19.95 20.95
C LEU A 636 -6.37 18.46 21.27
N ASP A 637 -6.73 18.13 22.52
CA ASP A 637 -6.84 16.76 23.00
C ASP A 637 -7.87 15.98 22.16
N THR A 638 -7.52 14.73 21.81
CA THR A 638 -8.40 13.80 21.10
C THR A 638 -9.32 13.10 22.09
N VAL A 639 -10.61 13.11 21.81
CA VAL A 639 -11.62 12.35 22.53
C VAL A 639 -11.57 10.90 22.06
N VAL A 640 -11.34 9.97 22.97
CA VAL A 640 -11.35 8.52 22.72
C VAL A 640 -12.16 7.80 23.79
N THR A 641 -12.90 6.77 23.39
CA THR A 641 -13.89 6.10 24.26
C THR A 641 -13.72 4.58 24.30
N GLN A 642 -12.89 3.99 23.44
CA GLN A 642 -12.69 2.54 23.34
C GLN A 642 -11.27 2.04 23.73
N GLU A 643 -10.26 2.92 23.79
CA GLU A 643 -8.85 2.47 23.73
C GLU A 643 -8.19 2.12 25.09
N LEU A 644 -8.72 2.62 26.21
CA LEU A 644 -8.04 2.58 27.53
C LEU A 644 -8.66 1.64 28.58
N GLY A 645 -9.37 0.59 28.14
CA GLY A 645 -9.78 -0.52 29.03
C GLY A 645 -10.97 -0.22 29.95
N GLY A 646 -11.52 0.99 29.93
CA GLY A 646 -12.79 1.35 30.55
C GLY A 646 -13.88 1.55 29.49
N VAL A 647 -14.66 0.50 29.20
CA VAL A 647 -15.81 0.60 28.29
C VAL A 647 -16.81 1.60 28.87
N GLY A 648 -17.04 2.72 28.17
CA GLY A 648 -17.99 3.75 28.59
C GLY A 648 -17.40 4.96 29.33
N GLU A 649 -16.08 5.04 29.49
CA GLU A 649 -15.41 6.27 29.98
C GLU A 649 -14.85 7.10 28.81
N VAL A 650 -15.09 8.41 28.85
CA VAL A 650 -14.53 9.35 27.87
C VAL A 650 -13.11 9.74 28.31
N TRP A 651 -12.12 9.32 27.53
CA TRP A 651 -10.73 9.69 27.72
C TRP A 651 -10.35 10.83 26.78
N ARG A 652 -9.48 11.73 27.26
CA ARG A 652 -8.88 12.81 26.46
C ARG A 652 -7.39 12.55 26.35
N LEU A 653 -6.97 12.01 25.21
CA LEU A 653 -5.57 11.84 24.90
C LEU A 653 -4.98 13.19 24.48
N LYS A 654 -3.82 13.52 25.05
CA LYS A 654 -3.06 14.68 24.59
C LYS A 654 -2.61 14.49 23.13
N PRO A 655 -2.39 15.58 22.37
CA PRO A 655 -2.20 15.50 20.92
C PRO A 655 -1.09 14.54 20.45
N THR A 656 0.03 14.46 21.19
CA THR A 656 1.13 13.53 20.86
C THR A 656 0.75 12.11 21.18
N SER A 657 0.26 11.85 22.40
CA SER A 657 -0.17 10.51 22.82
C SER A 657 -1.21 9.95 21.85
N ALA A 658 -2.18 10.76 21.45
CA ALA A 658 -3.19 10.40 20.46
C ALA A 658 -2.59 10.05 19.09
N ALA A 659 -1.48 10.67 18.68
CA ALA A 659 -0.82 10.38 17.42
C ALA A 659 0.09 9.14 17.47
N CYS A 660 0.71 8.86 18.62
CA CYS A 660 1.64 7.74 18.80
C CYS A 660 0.92 6.42 19.06
N LEU A 661 -0.11 6.44 19.91
CA LEU A 661 -0.83 5.23 20.35
C LEU A 661 -1.71 4.61 19.24
N THR A 662 -1.88 5.29 18.12
CA THR A 662 -2.62 4.77 16.97
C THR A 662 -1.83 3.76 16.14
N CYS A 663 -0.50 3.77 16.25
CA CYS A 663 0.38 2.75 15.70
C CYS A 663 1.04 1.89 16.79
N HIS A 664 1.28 2.47 17.97
CA HIS A 664 1.79 1.77 19.16
C HIS A 664 0.64 1.48 20.14
N ASP A 665 -0.28 0.60 19.75
CA ASP A 665 -1.55 0.37 20.46
C ASP A 665 -1.49 -0.75 21.52
N ASN A 666 -0.32 -1.38 21.68
CA ASN A 666 -0.08 -2.37 22.73
C ASN A 666 -0.21 -1.78 24.15
N ASN A 667 -0.42 -2.66 25.14
CA ASN A 667 -0.66 -2.25 26.53
C ASN A 667 0.56 -1.52 27.14
N GLU A 668 1.76 -1.93 26.78
CA GLU A 668 3.02 -1.41 27.30
C GLU A 668 3.24 0.05 26.85
N ALA A 669 2.99 0.34 25.58
CA ALA A 669 3.05 1.68 25.01
C ALA A 669 1.99 2.59 25.63
N ARG A 670 0.77 2.08 25.85
CA ARG A 670 -0.29 2.81 26.57
C ARG A 670 0.13 3.17 28.00
N GLN A 671 0.68 2.21 28.75
CA GLN A 671 1.20 2.46 30.10
C GLN A 671 2.38 3.45 30.10
N HIS A 672 3.28 3.33 29.13
CA HIS A 672 4.39 4.27 28.96
C HIS A 672 3.87 5.70 28.76
N ALA A 673 2.96 5.91 27.81
CA ALA A 673 2.36 7.21 27.54
C ALA A 673 1.62 7.78 28.77
N GLN A 674 0.92 6.93 29.52
CA GLN A 674 0.21 7.32 30.74
C GLN A 674 1.12 7.69 31.92
N THR A 675 2.36 7.18 31.95
CA THR A 675 3.33 7.43 33.04
C THR A 675 3.99 8.80 32.94
N TYR A 676 3.95 9.42 31.75
CA TYR A 676 4.45 10.77 31.50
C TYR A 676 3.31 11.74 31.16
N PRO A 677 2.27 11.87 32.02
CA PRO A 677 1.17 12.76 31.72
C PRO A 677 1.68 14.19 31.70
N ALA A 678 1.02 15.02 30.89
CA ALA A 678 1.18 16.47 30.96
C ALA A 678 1.11 16.94 32.43
N ILE A 679 1.99 17.85 32.83
CA ILE A 679 1.82 18.60 34.08
C ILE A 679 0.42 19.24 34.03
N SER A 680 -0.29 19.37 35.16
CA SER A 680 -1.59 20.04 35.23
C SER A 680 -1.57 21.35 34.40
N GLY A 681 -2.35 21.39 33.31
CA GLY A 681 -2.44 22.52 32.37
C GLY A 681 -1.27 22.70 31.38
N GLY A 682 -0.38 21.71 31.22
CA GLY A 682 0.87 21.82 30.45
C GLY A 682 0.98 20.93 29.20
N ALA A 683 2.12 21.08 28.50
CA ALA A 683 2.53 20.25 27.36
C ALA A 683 3.00 18.86 27.80
N GLU A 684 2.88 17.88 26.90
CA GLU A 684 3.46 16.55 27.08
C GLU A 684 4.98 16.61 27.17
N LYS A 685 5.58 15.76 28.03
CA LYS A 685 7.04 15.67 28.18
C LYS A 685 7.71 14.74 27.18
N CYS A 686 6.96 14.16 26.25
CA CYS A 686 7.50 13.22 25.27
C CYS A 686 8.65 13.84 24.46
N ILE A 687 8.64 15.17 24.23
CA ILE A 687 9.71 15.90 23.53
C ILE A 687 11.08 15.78 24.22
N ASP A 688 11.13 15.55 25.54
CA ASP A 688 12.39 15.47 26.28
C ASP A 688 13.24 14.28 25.81
N CYS A 689 12.58 13.20 25.35
CA CYS A 689 13.19 11.96 24.88
C CYS A 689 12.99 11.70 23.37
N HIS A 690 11.83 12.12 22.82
CA HIS A 690 11.41 11.86 21.44
C HIS A 690 11.46 13.10 20.53
N GLY A 691 11.84 14.26 21.05
CA GLY A 691 12.09 15.47 20.26
C GLY A 691 13.30 15.34 19.35
N ASP A 692 13.39 16.21 18.35
CA ASP A 692 14.51 16.20 17.41
C ASP A 692 15.88 16.34 18.13
N GLY A 693 16.86 15.58 17.64
CA GLY A 693 18.22 15.53 18.20
C GLY A 693 18.36 14.67 19.46
N LYS A 694 17.26 14.24 20.10
CA LYS A 694 17.30 13.32 21.25
C LYS A 694 17.75 11.91 20.85
N GLU A 695 18.06 11.08 21.83
CA GLU A 695 18.48 9.69 21.60
C GLU A 695 17.37 8.88 20.91
N TRP A 696 16.13 9.04 21.37
CA TRP A 696 14.95 8.31 20.89
C TRP A 696 14.04 9.19 20.04
N SER A 697 14.60 10.16 19.32
CA SER A 697 13.81 11.08 18.50
C SER A 697 12.97 10.32 17.48
N THR A 698 11.75 10.80 17.19
CA THR A 698 10.90 10.18 16.16
C THR A 698 11.64 10.02 14.84
N ARG A 699 12.47 10.99 14.47
CA ARG A 699 13.41 10.87 13.36
C ARG A 699 14.36 9.70 13.58
N LYS A 700 15.15 9.58 14.64
CA LYS A 700 16.10 8.45 14.75
C LYS A 700 15.43 7.06 14.78
N VAL A 701 14.26 6.93 15.38
CA VAL A 701 13.60 5.62 15.55
C VAL A 701 12.67 5.24 14.39
N HIS A 702 12.23 6.20 13.57
CA HIS A 702 11.35 5.95 12.41
C HIS A 702 11.93 6.38 11.06
N TYR A 703 12.89 7.31 11.02
CA TYR A 703 13.48 7.81 9.79
C TYR A 703 14.12 6.67 9.04
N ARG A 704 13.54 6.37 7.88
CA ARG A 704 13.99 5.37 6.92
C ARG A 704 14.15 5.94 5.51
N GLY A 705 14.58 7.22 5.45
CA GLY A 705 14.65 8.05 4.26
C GLY A 705 15.24 7.44 2.98
N LEU A 706 14.79 8.03 1.89
CA LEU A 706 15.15 7.78 0.49
C LEU A 706 16.52 8.34 0.13
#